data_AF-A0A3D0N174-F1
#
_entry.id   AF-A0A3D0N174-F1
#
_cell.length_a   1.000
_cell.length_b   1.000
_cell.length_c   1.000
_cell.angle_alpha   90.00
_cell.angle_beta   90.00
_cell.angle_gamma   90.00
#
_symmetry.space_group_name_H-M   'P 1'
#
loop_
_entity.id
_entity.type
_entity.pdbx_description
1 polymer ?
#
loop_
_entity_poly.entity_id
_entity_poly.type
_entity_poly.pdbx_seq_one_letter_code
_entity_poly.pdbx_strand_id
1 'polypeptide(L)'
;IGSISSDVTDLAHTEEELRAALERIRGLWNAHPGGIMVLDDRGLISDMNDAACTLIGRPTEECIGHGLDALGWHVIRRDGSPLPVAERPAIVALRSGRPAHDAVIGVYADRRDDCRWLLCNAEPVFAAGSGRAQSAIAVFVDITDRIRADSALAESEARFREMADLLPDMVVELDADGRVTYANRAVSEALGYARADLDAGLRVMDAMDRRTYARLIEALQATEPSKHLLEGVFPIRRRDGGTIPAEINSTRIISAGGELLGYRAVIRDITDRQKAEAAERLAAVGQLAGGVAHEFNNLLGATMLQAEIAAQTRSLEQYQRLTSLVARFGLRGSEICRRLTAYASPREPRHREIAVESAIDASLAVAAHHIENAGVTVTRRYDTAGHHVYADSTQIEEVILNLIINACHAMPSGGSLTIETGYIDGGGGGKIVTAVSDTGTGIRPEHRDRIFDPFFTTKGLPGESDPPGTGLGLSVSMGIVSAHGGTIDSSSEIGAGTTFRIVLPECDEHTAPMPPDDAERSEPIPPPARGCRRARLLVAEDVEELAHLIAAVVETEGREIVCVHDTQSALAALSADDFDLVITDLLMPGGGGRELLASVRTLPDPPKVLVVTGMVEEEVEAETMALGAAAFLRKPFTCPELLQAVEGLLPAARCCRADDEGHVGRLSTVGSALRPRQDNELP
;
A
#
# COMPACT_ATOMS: atom_id res chain seq x y z
N ILE A 1 97.75 -45.39 31.38
CA ILE A 1 96.91 -45.59 30.17
C ILE A 1 95.41 -45.33 30.46
N GLY A 2 94.94 -45.37 31.72
CA GLY A 2 93.51 -45.19 32.04
C GLY A 2 92.94 -43.77 32.21
N SER A 3 93.69 -42.67 32.03
CA SER A 3 93.14 -41.30 32.20
C SER A 3 93.17 -40.39 30.96
N ILE A 4 93.58 -40.91 29.80
CA ILE A 4 93.54 -40.18 28.52
C ILE A 4 92.28 -40.59 27.71
N SER A 5 91.64 -41.71 28.08
CA SER A 5 90.47 -42.24 27.36
C SER A 5 89.15 -41.56 27.71
N SER A 6 89.02 -40.85 28.84
CA SER A 6 87.78 -40.13 29.16
C SER A 6 87.68 -38.79 28.44
N ASP A 7 88.79 -38.08 28.29
CA ASP A 7 88.85 -36.71 27.73
C ASP A 7 88.55 -36.67 26.21
N VAL A 8 88.95 -37.72 25.47
CA VAL A 8 88.66 -37.83 24.02
C VAL A 8 87.19 -38.18 23.75
N THR A 9 86.51 -38.83 24.71
CA THR A 9 85.10 -39.23 24.56
C THR A 9 84.17 -38.05 24.83
N ASP A 10 84.51 -37.17 25.79
CA ASP A 10 83.75 -35.95 26.09
C ASP A 10 83.89 -34.89 24.99
N LEU A 11 85.07 -34.76 24.37
CA LEU A 11 85.28 -33.86 23.22
C LEU A 11 84.54 -34.37 21.97
N ALA A 12 84.58 -35.68 21.69
CA ALA A 12 83.85 -36.25 20.57
C ALA A 12 82.33 -36.12 20.75
N HIS A 13 81.82 -36.31 21.97
CA HIS A 13 80.40 -36.15 22.26
C HIS A 13 79.93 -34.70 22.13
N THR A 14 80.72 -33.73 22.60
CA THR A 14 80.41 -32.29 22.45
C THR A 14 80.52 -31.81 21.00
N GLU A 15 81.47 -32.34 20.21
CA GLU A 15 81.54 -32.06 18.77
C GLU A 15 80.33 -32.65 18.02
N GLU A 16 79.88 -33.84 18.40
CA GLU A 16 78.73 -34.51 17.80
C GLU A 16 77.41 -33.81 18.17
N GLU A 17 77.24 -33.40 19.43
CA GLU A 17 76.12 -32.58 19.90
C GLU A 17 76.09 -31.21 19.20
N LEU A 18 77.25 -30.55 19.04
CA LEU A 18 77.35 -29.27 18.33
C LEU A 18 77.02 -29.44 16.85
N ARG A 19 77.51 -30.50 16.20
CA ARG A 19 77.17 -30.81 14.80
C ARG A 19 75.67 -31.05 14.64
N ALA A 20 75.07 -31.88 15.50
CA ALA A 20 73.63 -32.16 15.46
C ALA A 20 72.78 -30.91 15.72
N ALA A 21 73.20 -30.04 16.66
CA ALA A 21 72.55 -28.77 16.91
C ALA A 21 72.65 -27.81 15.72
N LEU A 22 73.83 -27.71 15.08
CA LEU A 22 74.04 -26.89 13.89
C LEU A 22 73.23 -27.38 12.69
N GLU A 23 73.16 -28.69 12.47
CA GLU A 23 72.32 -29.28 11.43
C GLU A 23 70.83 -29.02 11.68
N ARG A 24 70.39 -29.11 12.94
CA ARG A 24 69.00 -28.79 13.32
C ARG A 24 68.68 -27.31 13.11
N ILE A 25 69.59 -26.39 13.49
CA ILE A 25 69.42 -24.95 13.27
C ILE A 25 69.38 -24.63 11.77
N ARG A 26 70.27 -25.22 10.97
CA ARG A 26 70.25 -25.07 9.50
C ARG A 26 68.97 -25.63 8.87
N GLY A 27 68.47 -26.75 9.39
CA GLY A 27 67.18 -27.31 8.98
C GLY A 27 66.02 -26.35 9.26
N LEU A 28 65.95 -25.76 10.45
CA LEU A 28 64.93 -24.75 10.79
C LEU A 28 65.09 -23.46 9.98
N TRP A 29 66.32 -23.03 9.73
CA TRP A 29 66.67 -21.85 8.94
C TRP A 29 66.13 -21.93 7.51
N ASN A 30 66.34 -23.07 6.83
CA ASN A 30 65.87 -23.28 5.46
C ASN A 30 64.41 -23.73 5.36
N ALA A 31 63.85 -24.35 6.42
CA ALA A 31 62.43 -24.71 6.45
C ALA A 31 61.51 -23.51 6.73
N HIS A 32 62.05 -22.37 7.18
CA HIS A 32 61.27 -21.18 7.45
C HIS A 32 60.68 -20.59 6.13
N PRO A 33 59.35 -20.38 6.03
CA PRO A 33 58.72 -19.94 4.79
C PRO A 33 59.01 -18.47 4.44
N GLY A 34 59.33 -17.64 5.43
CA GLY A 34 59.81 -16.28 5.24
C GLY A 34 61.31 -16.22 4.96
N GLY A 35 61.73 -15.21 4.22
CA GLY A 35 63.12 -14.91 3.98
C GLY A 35 63.82 -14.44 5.26
N ILE A 36 64.96 -15.04 5.57
CA ILE A 36 65.83 -14.62 6.66
C ILE A 36 67.14 -14.11 6.07
N MET A 37 67.57 -12.93 6.52
CA MET A 37 68.78 -12.25 6.08
C MET A 37 69.53 -11.72 7.29
N VAL A 38 70.84 -11.95 7.34
CA VAL A 38 71.73 -11.45 8.40
C VAL A 38 72.63 -10.37 7.82
N LEU A 39 72.72 -9.25 8.53
CA LEU A 39 73.68 -8.19 8.28
C LEU A 39 74.80 -8.22 9.31
N ASP A 40 76.04 -8.00 8.88
CA ASP A 40 77.20 -7.82 9.77
C ASP A 40 77.22 -6.43 10.43
N ASP A 41 78.27 -6.15 11.21
CA ASP A 41 78.47 -4.90 11.94
C ASP A 41 78.67 -3.67 11.03
N ARG A 42 78.97 -3.91 9.75
CA ARG A 42 79.10 -2.89 8.69
C ARG A 42 77.81 -2.72 7.89
N GLY A 43 76.80 -3.55 8.13
CA GLY A 43 75.53 -3.53 7.39
C GLY A 43 75.60 -4.24 6.04
N LEU A 44 76.62 -5.09 5.83
CA LEU A 44 76.74 -5.95 4.66
C LEU A 44 76.03 -7.27 4.92
N ILE A 45 75.44 -7.85 3.88
CA ILE A 45 74.78 -9.15 4.01
C ILE A 45 75.83 -10.22 4.30
N SER A 46 75.71 -10.89 5.45
CA SER A 46 76.63 -11.95 5.87
C SER A 46 76.06 -13.35 5.63
N ASP A 47 74.73 -13.51 5.69
CA ASP A 47 74.07 -14.79 5.47
C ASP A 47 72.60 -14.64 5.05
N MET A 48 72.05 -15.62 4.34
CA MET A 48 70.66 -15.63 3.85
C MET A 48 70.14 -17.07 3.71
N ASN A 49 68.85 -17.30 3.97
CA ASN A 49 68.22 -18.60 3.68
C ASN A 49 67.70 -18.69 2.23
N ASP A 50 67.33 -19.90 1.80
CA ASP A 50 66.83 -20.16 0.43
C ASP A 50 65.53 -19.38 0.12
N ALA A 51 64.66 -19.22 1.13
CA ALA A 51 63.43 -18.44 1.01
C ALA A 51 63.72 -16.96 0.73
N ALA A 52 64.74 -16.37 1.38
CA ALA A 52 65.15 -15.00 1.14
C ALA A 52 65.61 -14.82 -0.31
N CYS A 53 66.42 -15.75 -0.83
CA CYS A 53 66.89 -15.72 -2.21
C CYS A 53 65.73 -15.77 -3.22
N THR A 54 64.74 -16.62 -2.95
CA THR A 54 63.54 -16.75 -3.78
C THR A 54 62.67 -15.49 -3.75
N LEU A 55 62.51 -14.89 -2.58
CA LEU A 55 61.68 -13.71 -2.37
C LEU A 55 62.29 -12.45 -3.00
N ILE A 56 63.61 -12.27 -2.90
CA ILE A 56 64.33 -11.11 -3.43
C ILE A 56 64.84 -11.32 -4.88
N GLY A 57 64.75 -12.54 -5.40
CA GLY A 57 65.11 -12.89 -6.78
C GLY A 57 66.61 -12.90 -7.08
N ARG A 58 67.47 -13.07 -6.08
CA ARG A 58 68.93 -13.13 -6.25
C ARG A 58 69.54 -14.28 -5.45
N PRO A 59 70.55 -14.98 -5.99
CA PRO A 59 71.23 -16.06 -5.27
C PRO A 59 72.09 -15.52 -4.13
N THR A 60 72.25 -16.29 -3.05
CA THR A 60 73.04 -15.91 -1.86
C THR A 60 74.43 -15.40 -2.25
N GLU A 61 75.12 -16.08 -3.15
CA GLU A 61 76.50 -15.76 -3.58
C GLU A 61 76.65 -14.34 -4.16
N GLU A 62 75.62 -13.80 -4.81
CA GLU A 62 75.63 -12.42 -5.32
C GLU A 62 75.32 -11.39 -4.23
N CYS A 63 74.61 -11.80 -3.18
CA CYS A 63 74.17 -10.92 -2.10
C CYS A 63 75.21 -10.80 -0.98
N ILE A 64 75.94 -11.87 -0.65
CA ILE A 64 76.92 -11.87 0.44
C ILE A 64 78.03 -10.83 0.20
N GLY A 65 78.38 -10.08 1.25
CA GLY A 65 79.41 -9.06 1.24
C GLY A 65 78.98 -7.72 0.63
N HIS A 66 77.75 -7.61 0.11
CA HIS A 66 77.21 -6.38 -0.45
C HIS A 66 76.25 -5.68 0.53
N GLY A 67 76.19 -4.35 0.45
CA GLY A 67 75.19 -3.56 1.15
C GLY A 67 73.82 -3.67 0.48
N LEU A 68 72.75 -3.39 1.24
CA LEU A 68 71.37 -3.44 0.72
C LEU A 68 71.09 -2.47 -0.44
N ASP A 69 71.96 -1.48 -0.65
CA ASP A 69 71.91 -0.48 -1.72
C ASP A 69 72.65 -0.92 -2.99
N ALA A 70 73.62 -1.81 -2.88
CA ALA A 70 74.46 -2.28 -3.99
C ALA A 70 73.73 -3.29 -4.91
N LEU A 71 72.57 -3.82 -4.49
CA LEU A 71 71.84 -4.87 -5.19
C LEU A 71 70.79 -4.36 -6.19
N GLY A 72 70.73 -3.05 -6.41
CA GLY A 72 69.85 -2.43 -7.42
C GLY A 72 68.35 -2.43 -7.06
N TRP A 73 67.99 -2.84 -5.84
CA TRP A 73 66.60 -2.87 -5.38
C TRP A 73 66.00 -1.48 -5.21
N HIS A 74 64.88 -1.24 -5.89
CA HIS A 74 64.04 -0.10 -5.60
C HIS A 74 63.07 -0.49 -4.49
N VAL A 75 63.16 0.19 -3.35
CA VAL A 75 62.33 -0.10 -2.17
C VAL A 75 61.45 1.10 -1.88
N ILE A 76 60.16 0.86 -1.70
CA ILE A 76 59.13 1.87 -1.45
C ILE A 76 58.40 1.62 -0.13
N ARG A 77 57.82 2.67 0.42
CA ARG A 77 56.83 2.60 1.51
C ARG A 77 55.46 2.21 0.96
N ARG A 78 54.51 1.94 1.86
CA ARG A 78 53.12 1.62 1.52
C ARG A 78 52.40 2.72 0.72
N ASP A 79 52.79 3.97 0.87
CA ASP A 79 52.24 5.12 0.13
C ASP A 79 52.89 5.33 -1.25
N GLY A 80 53.85 4.47 -1.65
CA GLY A 80 54.56 4.57 -2.93
C GLY A 80 55.82 5.45 -2.90
N SER A 81 56.13 6.12 -1.78
CA SER A 81 57.35 6.93 -1.67
C SER A 81 58.62 6.07 -1.55
N PRO A 82 59.77 6.47 -2.12
CA PRO A 82 61.03 5.72 -1.97
C PRO A 82 61.46 5.61 -0.51
N LEU A 83 61.85 4.41 -0.06
CA LEU A 83 62.36 4.13 1.28
C LEU A 83 63.91 4.16 1.29
N PRO A 84 64.54 5.17 1.93
CA PRO A 84 65.98 5.26 2.02
C PRO A 84 66.60 4.07 2.76
N VAL A 85 67.82 3.70 2.39
CA VAL A 85 68.54 2.55 2.97
C VAL A 85 68.72 2.68 4.48
N ALA A 86 68.96 3.90 4.97
CA ALA A 86 69.10 4.20 6.39
C ALA A 86 67.82 3.93 7.22
N GLU A 87 66.66 3.93 6.57
CA GLU A 87 65.34 3.70 7.19
C GLU A 87 64.85 2.25 7.00
N ARG A 88 65.62 1.40 6.31
CA ARG A 88 65.25 0.00 6.12
C ARG A 88 65.31 -0.75 7.46
N PRO A 89 64.36 -1.65 7.76
CA PRO A 89 64.23 -2.27 9.09
C PRO A 89 65.51 -2.89 9.64
N ALA A 90 66.25 -3.63 8.80
CA ALA A 90 67.52 -4.26 9.17
C ALA A 90 68.62 -3.25 9.57
N ILE A 91 68.70 -2.11 8.86
CA ILE A 91 69.67 -1.03 9.13
C ILE A 91 69.26 -0.22 10.36
N VAL A 92 67.96 0.04 10.52
CA VAL A 92 67.42 0.68 11.72
C VAL A 92 67.73 -0.16 12.95
N ALA A 93 67.49 -1.47 12.88
CA ALA A 93 67.78 -2.38 13.99
C ALA A 93 69.28 -2.40 14.35
N LEU A 94 70.15 -2.56 13.34
CA LEU A 94 71.60 -2.57 13.53
C LEU A 94 72.14 -1.27 14.15
N ARG A 95 71.68 -0.10 13.67
CA ARG A 95 72.19 1.20 14.10
C ARG A 95 71.63 1.65 15.44
N SER A 96 70.33 1.44 15.66
CA SER A 96 69.66 1.88 16.88
C SER A 96 69.85 0.92 18.05
N GLY A 97 70.20 -0.35 17.78
CA GLY A 97 70.22 -1.40 18.79
C GLY A 97 68.83 -1.74 19.33
N ARG A 98 67.76 -1.37 18.61
CA ARG A 98 66.37 -1.69 18.98
C ARG A 98 65.70 -2.51 17.87
N PRO A 99 64.75 -3.39 18.19
CA PRO A 99 63.98 -4.10 17.19
C PRO A 99 63.18 -3.14 16.29
N ALA A 100 63.00 -3.52 15.03
CA ALA A 100 62.11 -2.86 14.09
C ALA A 100 61.07 -3.88 13.61
N HIS A 101 59.81 -3.73 14.04
CA HIS A 101 58.72 -4.67 13.74
C HIS A 101 57.64 -4.04 12.86
N ASP A 102 56.84 -4.89 12.23
CA ASP A 102 55.65 -4.56 11.43
C ASP A 102 55.89 -3.59 10.27
N ALA A 103 57.13 -3.56 9.75
CA ALA A 103 57.48 -2.68 8.66
C ALA A 103 57.06 -3.29 7.32
N VAL A 104 56.04 -2.71 6.68
CA VAL A 104 55.60 -3.11 5.33
C VAL A 104 56.36 -2.29 4.28
N ILE A 105 57.10 -2.98 3.42
CA ILE A 105 57.90 -2.37 2.35
C ILE A 105 57.58 -3.02 1.00
N GLY A 106 57.56 -2.24 -0.07
CA GLY A 106 57.49 -2.74 -1.43
C GLY A 106 58.89 -2.88 -2.01
N VAL A 107 59.25 -4.01 -2.59
CA VAL A 107 60.56 -4.29 -3.19
C VAL A 107 60.38 -4.63 -4.66
N TYR A 108 61.08 -3.90 -5.51
CA TYR A 108 61.27 -4.21 -6.92
C TYR A 108 62.66 -4.81 -7.10
N ALA A 109 62.73 -6.10 -7.40
CA ALA A 109 63.98 -6.84 -7.58
C ALA A 109 64.76 -6.39 -8.83
N ASP A 110 64.05 -5.94 -9.88
CA ASP A 110 64.56 -5.43 -11.15
C ASP A 110 63.81 -4.15 -11.58
N ARG A 111 64.25 -3.50 -12.67
CA ARG A 111 63.56 -2.34 -13.30
C ARG A 111 62.19 -2.69 -13.95
N ARG A 112 61.47 -3.69 -13.48
CA ARG A 112 60.15 -4.10 -13.98
C ARG A 112 59.06 -3.89 -12.93
N ASP A 113 57.83 -3.70 -13.42
CA ASP A 113 56.59 -3.39 -12.69
C ASP A 113 56.11 -4.45 -11.66
N ASP A 114 56.94 -5.45 -11.29
CA ASP A 114 56.55 -6.49 -10.32
C ASP A 114 57.02 -6.13 -8.91
N CYS A 115 56.19 -5.36 -8.20
CA CYS A 115 56.39 -5.01 -6.80
C CYS A 115 55.97 -6.18 -5.90
N ARG A 116 56.89 -6.63 -5.04
CA ARG A 116 56.57 -7.55 -3.94
C ARG A 116 56.45 -6.79 -2.62
N TRP A 117 55.34 -6.97 -1.93
CA TRP A 117 55.13 -6.39 -0.61
C TRP A 117 55.61 -7.34 0.47
N LEU A 118 56.56 -6.88 1.27
CA LEU A 118 57.17 -7.66 2.33
C LEU A 118 56.81 -7.05 3.69
N LEU A 119 56.35 -7.90 4.61
CA LEU A 119 56.27 -7.57 6.03
C LEU A 119 57.61 -7.94 6.68
N CYS A 120 58.35 -6.94 7.15
CA CYS A 120 59.71 -7.10 7.66
C CYS A 120 59.78 -6.87 9.17
N ASN A 121 60.39 -7.81 9.87
CA ASN A 121 60.78 -7.70 11.27
C ASN A 121 62.30 -7.85 11.37
N ALA A 122 62.97 -6.98 12.12
CA ALA A 122 64.42 -7.04 12.29
C ALA A 122 64.82 -6.94 13.76
N GLU A 123 65.75 -7.82 14.16
CA GLU A 123 66.29 -7.94 15.51
C GLU A 123 67.80 -7.66 15.51
N PRO A 124 68.30 -6.76 16.39
CA PRO A 124 69.73 -6.60 16.60
C PRO A 124 70.30 -7.75 17.44
N VAL A 125 71.48 -8.23 17.07
CA VAL A 125 72.23 -9.25 17.80
C VAL A 125 73.46 -8.60 18.43
N PHE A 126 73.70 -8.87 19.71
CA PHE A 126 74.77 -8.27 20.49
C PHE A 126 75.86 -9.28 20.83
N ALA A 127 77.13 -8.85 20.83
CA ALA A 127 78.21 -9.63 21.40
C ALA A 127 78.12 -9.60 22.94
N ALA A 128 78.62 -10.66 23.60
CA ALA A 128 78.64 -10.73 25.05
C ALA A 128 79.43 -9.56 25.65
N GLY A 129 78.73 -8.65 26.33
CA GLY A 129 79.31 -7.48 27.01
C GLY A 129 79.38 -6.17 26.19
N SER A 130 78.85 -6.10 24.97
CA SER A 130 78.81 -4.85 24.18
C SER A 130 77.44 -4.18 24.17
N GLY A 131 77.40 -2.85 24.32
CA GLY A 131 76.18 -2.03 24.15
C GLY A 131 75.85 -1.68 22.69
N ARG A 132 76.65 -2.15 21.73
CA ARG A 132 76.46 -1.97 20.28
C ARG A 132 76.13 -3.30 19.64
N ALA A 133 75.14 -3.30 18.73
CA ALA A 133 74.78 -4.48 17.96
C ALA A 133 75.94 -4.91 17.04
N GLN A 134 76.24 -6.20 17.05
CA GLN A 134 77.25 -6.86 16.22
C GLN A 134 76.70 -7.29 14.87
N SER A 135 75.40 -7.59 14.80
CA SER A 135 74.70 -7.95 13.56
C SER A 135 73.21 -7.63 13.69
N ALA A 136 72.47 -7.74 12.60
CA ALA A 136 71.01 -7.67 12.61
C ALA A 136 70.42 -8.81 11.78
N ILE A 137 69.42 -9.48 12.32
CA ILE A 137 68.67 -10.53 11.62
C ILE A 137 67.34 -9.93 11.19
N ALA A 138 67.08 -9.93 9.89
CA ALA A 138 65.82 -9.52 9.31
C ALA A 138 65.05 -10.75 8.80
N VAL A 139 63.80 -10.87 9.23
CA VAL A 139 62.84 -11.85 8.74
C VAL A 139 61.78 -11.11 7.95
N PHE A 140 61.46 -11.60 6.76
CA PHE A 140 60.45 -10.99 5.91
C PHE A 140 59.57 -12.03 5.22
N VAL A 141 58.28 -11.74 5.15
CA VAL A 141 57.27 -12.59 4.51
C VAL A 141 56.56 -11.83 3.41
N ASP A 142 56.22 -12.52 2.32
CA ASP A 142 55.46 -11.95 1.22
C ASP A 142 53.99 -11.80 1.60
N ILE A 143 53.48 -10.57 1.50
CA ILE A 143 52.07 -10.22 1.74
C ILE A 143 51.43 -9.61 0.48
N THR A 144 52.04 -9.79 -0.70
CA THR A 144 51.59 -9.23 -1.98
C THR A 144 50.17 -9.67 -2.31
N ASP A 145 49.90 -10.97 -2.24
CA ASP A 145 48.57 -11.52 -2.54
C ASP A 145 47.51 -11.00 -1.58
N ARG A 146 47.88 -10.80 -0.31
CA ARG A 146 46.98 -10.23 0.70
C ARG A 146 46.62 -8.78 0.39
N ILE A 147 47.61 -7.94 0.08
CA ILE A 147 47.38 -6.54 -0.28
C ILE A 147 46.57 -6.44 -1.59
N ARG A 148 46.88 -7.27 -2.59
CA ARG A 148 46.13 -7.32 -3.85
C ARG A 148 44.67 -7.74 -3.62
N ALA A 149 44.42 -8.74 -2.78
CA ALA A 149 43.08 -9.19 -2.44
C ALA A 149 42.28 -8.12 -1.68
N ASP A 150 42.87 -7.50 -0.65
CA ASP A 150 42.22 -6.44 0.12
C ASP A 150 41.92 -5.21 -0.77
N SER A 151 42.84 -4.86 -1.68
CA SER A 151 42.62 -3.76 -2.63
C SER A 151 41.55 -4.09 -3.67
N ALA A 152 41.54 -5.30 -4.22
CA ALA A 152 40.53 -5.73 -5.19
C ALA A 152 39.14 -5.79 -4.56
N LEU A 153 39.04 -6.22 -3.30
CA LEU A 153 37.79 -6.19 -2.53
C LEU A 153 37.30 -4.75 -2.35
N ALA A 154 38.18 -3.84 -1.90
CA ALA A 154 37.82 -2.43 -1.71
C ALA A 154 37.39 -1.77 -3.04
N GLU A 155 38.06 -2.07 -4.15
CA GLU A 155 37.68 -1.57 -5.48
C GLU A 155 36.33 -2.14 -5.92
N SER A 156 36.08 -3.43 -5.70
CA SER A 156 34.80 -4.05 -6.02
C SER A 156 33.64 -3.48 -5.19
N GLU A 157 33.85 -3.25 -3.89
CA GLU A 157 32.87 -2.61 -3.01
C GLU A 157 32.56 -1.17 -3.44
N ALA A 158 33.59 -0.39 -3.78
CA ALA A 158 33.42 0.96 -4.29
C ALA A 158 32.63 0.96 -5.61
N ARG A 159 32.99 0.07 -6.54
CA ARG A 159 32.31 -0.08 -7.82
C ARG A 159 30.84 -0.47 -7.65
N PHE A 160 30.53 -1.41 -6.75
CA PHE A 160 29.15 -1.80 -6.46
C PHE A 160 28.34 -0.62 -5.92
N ARG A 161 28.91 0.15 -4.99
CA ARG A 161 28.26 1.33 -4.42
C ARG A 161 27.98 2.40 -5.48
N GLU A 162 28.96 2.70 -6.33
CA GLU A 162 28.80 3.65 -7.44
C GLU A 162 27.71 3.19 -8.42
N MET A 163 27.68 1.91 -8.78
CA MET A 163 26.64 1.36 -9.65
C MET A 163 25.24 1.49 -9.04
N ALA A 164 25.10 1.19 -7.74
CA ALA A 164 23.82 1.31 -7.05
C ALA A 164 23.36 2.78 -6.92
N ASP A 165 24.26 3.73 -6.77
CA ASP A 165 23.94 5.17 -6.68
C ASP A 165 23.51 5.79 -8.03
N LEU A 166 23.82 5.13 -9.15
CA LEU A 166 23.35 5.54 -10.48
C LEU A 166 21.96 5.02 -10.83
N LEU A 167 21.42 4.08 -10.04
CA LEU A 167 20.08 3.55 -10.28
C LEU A 167 19.02 4.59 -9.90
N PRO A 168 17.97 4.77 -10.73
CA PRO A 168 16.84 5.63 -10.40
C PRO A 168 15.97 5.03 -9.29
N ASP A 169 15.97 3.71 -9.17
CA ASP A 169 15.24 3.00 -8.11
C ASP A 169 16.02 3.06 -6.79
N MET A 170 15.28 3.15 -5.69
CA MET A 170 15.84 3.10 -4.35
C MET A 170 16.27 1.67 -4.03
N VAL A 171 17.50 1.51 -3.52
CA VAL A 171 18.04 0.22 -3.09
C VAL A 171 18.35 0.31 -1.61
N VAL A 172 17.75 -0.60 -0.83
CA VAL A 172 17.88 -0.65 0.62
C VAL A 172 18.26 -2.06 1.05
N GLU A 173 19.18 -2.16 2.01
CA GLU A 173 19.41 -3.39 2.76
C GLU A 173 19.07 -3.17 4.23
N LEU A 174 18.47 -4.20 4.80
CA LEU A 174 18.05 -4.25 6.19
C LEU A 174 18.76 -5.43 6.87
N ASP A 175 19.06 -5.30 8.16
CA ASP A 175 19.37 -6.47 8.98
C ASP A 175 18.09 -7.26 9.33
N ALA A 176 18.26 -8.37 10.06
CA ALA A 176 17.15 -9.22 10.51
C ALA A 176 16.15 -8.49 11.44
N ASP A 177 16.55 -7.40 12.10
CA ASP A 177 15.72 -6.60 13.00
C ASP A 177 15.05 -5.40 12.30
N GLY A 178 15.26 -5.27 10.98
CA GLY A 178 14.67 -4.20 10.15
C GLY A 178 15.39 -2.85 10.23
N ARG A 179 16.63 -2.82 10.72
CA ARG A 179 17.49 -1.63 10.70
C ARG A 179 18.11 -1.48 9.32
N VAL A 180 18.12 -0.26 8.79
CA VAL A 180 18.74 0.04 7.50
C VAL A 180 20.26 -0.04 7.62
N THR A 181 20.88 -1.01 6.96
CA THR A 181 22.34 -1.21 6.91
C THR A 181 22.96 -0.53 5.69
N TYR A 182 22.21 -0.47 4.60
CA TYR A 182 22.61 0.20 3.37
C TYR A 182 21.43 0.89 2.70
N ALA A 183 21.69 2.06 2.11
CA ALA A 183 20.77 2.77 1.23
C ALA A 183 21.60 3.48 0.16
N ASN A 184 21.15 3.40 -1.10
CA ASN A 184 21.74 4.17 -2.19
C ASN A 184 21.27 5.63 -2.16
N ARG A 185 21.89 6.46 -3.01
CA ARG A 185 21.58 7.89 -3.15
C ARG A 185 20.11 8.18 -3.44
N ALA A 186 19.43 7.35 -4.23
CA ALA A 186 18.03 7.55 -4.60
C ALA A 186 17.11 7.61 -3.36
N VAL A 187 17.43 6.90 -2.27
CA VAL A 187 16.66 6.95 -1.01
C VAL A 187 16.68 8.34 -0.41
N SER A 188 17.84 9.00 -0.41
CA SER A 188 17.96 10.37 0.10
C SER A 188 17.22 11.39 -0.77
N GLU A 189 17.26 11.22 -2.09
CA GLU A 189 16.59 12.13 -3.03
C GLU A 189 15.05 11.97 -3.00
N ALA A 190 14.55 10.74 -2.90
CA ALA A 190 13.12 10.45 -2.92
C ALA A 190 12.43 10.58 -1.55
N LEU A 191 13.08 10.12 -0.48
CA LEU A 191 12.49 10.06 0.87
C LEU A 191 13.04 11.12 1.84
N GLY A 192 14.15 11.78 1.50
CA GLY A 192 14.74 12.81 2.35
C GLY A 192 15.54 12.27 3.56
N TYR A 193 15.74 10.95 3.66
CA TYR A 193 16.59 10.35 4.69
C TYR A 193 18.06 10.44 4.27
N ALA A 194 18.87 11.13 5.06
CA ALA A 194 20.29 11.29 4.81
C ALA A 194 21.10 10.13 5.39
N ARG A 195 22.37 10.01 4.98
CA ARG A 195 23.29 9.01 5.54
C ARG A 195 23.42 9.12 7.07
N ALA A 196 23.35 10.33 7.61
CA ALA A 196 23.38 10.56 9.05
C ALA A 196 22.18 9.92 9.78
N ASP A 197 21.02 9.81 9.14
CA ASP A 197 19.86 9.13 9.74
C ASP A 197 20.09 7.61 9.78
N LEU A 198 20.76 7.02 8.77
CA LEU A 198 21.18 5.62 8.81
C LEU A 198 22.18 5.37 9.95
N ASP A 199 23.18 6.23 10.09
CA ASP A 199 24.18 6.13 11.16
C ASP A 199 23.53 6.27 12.55
N ALA A 200 22.50 7.12 12.68
CA ALA A 200 21.69 7.26 13.89
C ALA A 200 20.77 6.06 14.16
N GLY A 201 20.52 5.22 13.16
CA GLY A 201 19.75 4.00 13.30
C GLY A 201 18.37 3.97 12.73
N LEU A 202 18.18 4.61 11.58
CA LEU A 202 16.98 4.52 10.78
C LEU A 202 16.48 3.07 10.67
N ARG A 203 15.20 2.87 11.01
CA ARG A 203 14.50 1.61 10.83
C ARG A 203 13.52 1.75 9.68
N VAL A 204 13.25 0.63 9.01
CA VAL A 204 12.22 0.57 7.95
C VAL A 204 10.86 1.06 8.43
N MET A 205 10.57 0.88 9.73
CA MET A 205 9.36 1.31 10.43
C MET A 205 9.18 2.83 10.51
N ASP A 206 10.25 3.59 10.31
CA ASP A 206 10.18 5.06 10.26
C ASP A 206 9.59 5.52 8.92
N ALA A 207 9.82 4.74 7.85
CA ALA A 207 9.36 5.01 6.49
C ALA A 207 8.15 4.16 6.06
N MET A 208 7.77 3.13 6.81
CA MET A 208 6.67 2.22 6.47
C MET A 208 5.87 1.86 7.73
N ASP A 209 4.55 1.69 7.60
CA ASP A 209 3.73 1.28 8.73
C ASP A 209 4.02 -0.16 9.16
N ARG A 210 3.72 -0.44 10.43
CA ARG A 210 4.05 -1.71 11.08
C ARG A 210 3.32 -2.91 10.52
N ARG A 211 2.10 -2.72 10.01
CA ARG A 211 1.27 -3.80 9.48
C ARG A 211 1.77 -4.21 8.10
N THR A 212 2.06 -3.23 7.24
CA THR A 212 2.61 -3.46 5.91
C THR A 212 3.98 -4.13 5.99
N TYR A 213 4.86 -3.65 6.87
CA TYR A 213 6.16 -4.29 7.06
C TYR A 213 6.04 -5.75 7.53
N ALA A 214 5.15 -6.03 8.50
CA ALA A 214 4.94 -7.40 8.98
C ALA A 214 4.48 -8.35 7.87
N ARG A 215 3.51 -7.92 7.04
CA ARG A 215 3.01 -8.70 5.90
C ARG A 215 4.11 -8.97 4.87
N LEU A 216 4.90 -7.95 4.52
CA LEU A 216 5.99 -8.09 3.56
C LEU A 216 7.03 -9.11 4.03
N ILE A 217 7.38 -9.09 5.32
CA ILE A 217 8.34 -10.03 5.91
C ILE A 217 7.79 -11.46 5.92
N GLU A 218 6.53 -11.64 6.27
CA GLU A 218 5.86 -12.94 6.27
C GLU A 218 5.83 -13.56 4.87
N ALA A 219 5.43 -12.78 3.86
CA ALA A 219 5.43 -13.21 2.46
C ALA A 219 6.85 -13.54 1.95
N LEU A 220 7.87 -12.77 2.34
CA LEU A 220 9.28 -13.06 2.03
C LEU A 220 9.78 -14.33 2.73
N GLN A 221 9.27 -14.65 3.93
CA GLN A 221 9.61 -15.87 4.63
C GLN A 221 9.03 -17.11 3.94
N ALA A 222 7.81 -17.00 3.40
CA ALA A 222 7.14 -18.05 2.63
C ALA A 222 7.73 -18.26 1.22
N THR A 223 8.38 -17.24 0.66
CA THR A 223 8.98 -17.29 -0.68
C THR A 223 10.33 -18.01 -0.68
N GLU A 224 10.62 -18.88 -1.67
CA GLU A 224 11.94 -19.54 -1.77
C GLU A 224 13.11 -18.52 -1.77
N PRO A 225 14.27 -18.83 -1.14
CA PRO A 225 15.40 -17.90 -0.99
C PRO A 225 15.88 -17.20 -2.27
N SER A 226 15.72 -17.85 -3.42
CA SER A 226 16.16 -17.37 -4.73
C SER A 226 15.06 -16.70 -5.56
N LYS A 227 13.85 -16.56 -5.01
CA LYS A 227 12.74 -15.86 -5.67
C LYS A 227 12.54 -14.47 -5.09
N HIS A 228 12.14 -13.55 -5.96
CA HIS A 228 11.78 -12.19 -5.64
C HIS A 228 10.30 -12.14 -5.27
N LEU A 229 9.97 -11.45 -4.18
CA LEU A 229 8.59 -11.10 -3.90
C LEU A 229 8.31 -9.74 -4.54
N LEU A 230 7.43 -9.72 -5.53
CA LEU A 230 6.92 -8.51 -6.17
C LEU A 230 5.44 -8.42 -5.81
N GLU A 231 5.15 -7.70 -4.73
CA GLU A 231 3.78 -7.50 -4.26
C GLU A 231 3.45 -6.02 -4.25
N GLY A 232 2.41 -5.64 -5.00
CA GLY A 232 1.64 -4.43 -4.76
C GLY A 232 2.35 -3.07 -4.83
N VAL A 233 1.53 -2.05 -4.57
CA VAL A 233 1.95 -0.67 -4.39
C VAL A 233 1.76 -0.35 -2.91
N PHE A 234 2.81 0.12 -2.26
CA PHE A 234 2.79 0.46 -0.83
C PHE A 234 3.04 1.94 -0.62
N PRO A 235 2.35 2.58 0.34
CA PRO A 235 2.68 3.94 0.73
C PRO A 235 3.97 3.95 1.56
N ILE A 236 4.98 4.68 1.10
CA ILE A 236 6.22 4.92 1.84
C ILE A 236 6.24 6.36 2.32
N ARG A 237 6.50 6.54 3.61
CA ARG A 237 6.58 7.85 4.27
C ARG A 237 7.96 8.47 4.11
N ARG A 238 7.95 9.69 3.57
CA ARG A 238 9.09 10.61 3.52
C ARG A 238 9.37 11.19 4.90
N ARG A 239 10.58 11.69 5.10
CA ARG A 239 11.01 12.33 6.35
C ARG A 239 10.20 13.58 6.71
N ASP A 240 9.66 14.29 5.72
CA ASP A 240 8.81 15.47 5.90
C ASP A 240 7.35 15.15 6.29
N GLY A 241 7.00 13.86 6.36
CA GLY A 241 5.66 13.38 6.68
C GLY A 241 4.78 13.10 5.46
N GLY A 242 5.21 13.48 4.25
CA GLY A 242 4.52 13.11 3.00
C GLY A 242 4.64 11.61 2.70
N THR A 243 3.78 11.09 1.82
CA THR A 243 3.83 9.69 1.37
C THR A 243 4.02 9.62 -0.14
N ILE A 244 4.71 8.57 -0.59
CA ILE A 244 4.82 8.21 -2.00
C ILE A 244 4.27 6.80 -2.24
N PRO A 245 3.57 6.55 -3.35
CA PRO A 245 3.26 5.21 -3.79
C PRO A 245 4.53 4.55 -4.35
N ALA A 246 4.90 3.40 -3.79
CA ALA A 246 6.09 2.69 -4.20
C ALA A 246 5.82 1.22 -4.49
N GLU A 247 6.35 0.74 -5.61
CA GLU A 247 6.40 -0.69 -5.93
C GLU A 247 7.67 -1.29 -5.32
N ILE A 248 7.54 -2.39 -4.58
CA ILE A 248 8.64 -2.95 -3.79
C ILE A 248 8.93 -4.38 -4.24
N ASN A 249 10.16 -4.62 -4.64
CA ASN A 249 10.69 -5.95 -4.91
C ASN A 249 11.73 -6.30 -3.84
N SER A 250 11.50 -7.37 -3.09
CA SER A 250 12.36 -7.76 -1.97
C SER A 250 12.86 -9.20 -2.07
N THR A 251 14.01 -9.46 -1.46
CA THR A 251 14.61 -10.78 -1.29
C THR A 251 15.32 -10.92 0.06
N ARG A 252 15.58 -12.15 0.47
CA ARG A 252 16.27 -12.47 1.73
C ARG A 252 17.77 -12.56 1.51
N ILE A 253 18.55 -12.01 2.44
CA ILE A 253 20.00 -12.18 2.50
C ILE A 253 20.27 -13.29 3.50
N ILE A 254 20.83 -14.41 3.03
CA ILE A 254 21.09 -15.61 3.83
C ILE A 254 22.60 -15.88 3.84
N SER A 255 23.13 -16.28 5.00
CA SER A 255 24.53 -16.67 5.14
C SER A 255 24.84 -18.00 4.44
N ALA A 256 26.12 -18.31 4.22
CA ALA A 256 26.53 -19.61 3.69
C ALA A 256 26.10 -20.80 4.58
N GLY A 257 25.80 -20.56 5.87
CA GLY A 257 25.29 -21.55 6.82
C GLY A 257 23.76 -21.67 6.86
N GLY A 258 23.04 -20.89 6.06
CA GLY A 258 21.57 -20.91 6.01
C GLY A 258 20.86 -19.97 7.01
N GLU A 259 21.61 -19.12 7.72
CA GLU A 259 21.04 -18.15 8.66
C GLU A 259 20.58 -16.86 7.97
N LEU A 260 19.44 -16.31 8.38
CA LEU A 260 18.96 -15.03 7.85
C LEU A 260 19.84 -13.88 8.37
N LEU A 261 20.52 -13.20 7.45
CA LEU A 261 21.32 -12.00 7.75
C LEU A 261 20.48 -10.73 7.64
N GLY A 262 19.44 -10.75 6.80
CA GLY A 262 18.58 -9.59 6.58
C GLY A 262 17.82 -9.64 5.26
N TYR A 263 17.50 -8.46 4.73
CA TYR A 263 16.65 -8.31 3.54
C TYR A 263 17.24 -7.28 2.58
N ARG A 264 17.03 -7.46 1.29
CA ARG A 264 17.36 -6.49 0.25
C ARG A 264 16.09 -6.12 -0.51
N ALA A 265 15.84 -4.83 -0.65
CA ALA A 265 14.69 -4.30 -1.36
C ALA A 265 15.13 -3.33 -2.46
N VAL A 266 14.47 -3.44 -3.62
CA VAL A 266 14.45 -2.43 -4.67
C VAL A 266 13.07 -1.80 -4.66
N ILE A 267 13.02 -0.48 -4.52
CA ILE A 267 11.81 0.30 -4.30
C ILE A 267 11.72 1.33 -5.42
N ARG A 268 10.64 1.27 -6.19
CA ARG A 268 10.38 2.20 -7.30
C ARG A 268 9.26 3.16 -6.95
N ASP A 269 9.54 4.46 -6.98
CA ASP A 269 8.52 5.49 -6.91
C ASP A 269 7.70 5.48 -8.21
N ILE A 270 6.38 5.30 -8.09
CA ILE A 270 5.46 5.25 -9.25
C ILE A 270 4.55 6.49 -9.33
N THR A 271 4.87 7.56 -8.61
CA THR A 271 4.08 8.80 -8.57
C THR A 271 3.82 9.36 -9.97
N ASP A 272 4.86 9.47 -10.80
CA ASP A 272 4.73 10.04 -12.15
C ASP A 272 3.94 9.13 -13.08
N ARG A 273 4.07 7.80 -12.94
CA ARG A 273 3.27 6.83 -13.68
C ARG A 273 1.78 6.97 -13.35
N GLN A 274 1.44 7.02 -12.06
CA GLN A 274 0.04 7.21 -11.64
C GLN A 274 -0.52 8.55 -12.11
N LYS A 275 0.26 9.64 -12.06
CA LYS A 275 -0.17 10.95 -12.58
C LYS A 275 -0.40 10.91 -14.10
N ALA A 276 0.45 10.24 -14.86
CA ALA A 276 0.30 10.11 -16.30
C ALA A 276 -0.96 9.29 -16.66
N GLU A 277 -1.17 8.15 -15.98
CA GLU A 277 -2.37 7.32 -16.14
C GLU A 277 -3.65 8.10 -15.77
N ALA A 278 -3.62 8.88 -14.69
CA ALA A 278 -4.73 9.74 -14.30
C ALA A 278 -5.00 10.84 -15.33
N ALA A 279 -3.96 11.47 -15.87
CA ALA A 279 -4.08 12.51 -16.91
C ALA A 279 -4.65 11.94 -18.22
N GLU A 280 -4.23 10.75 -18.63
CA GLU A 280 -4.76 10.06 -19.81
C GLU A 280 -6.25 9.73 -19.64
N ARG A 281 -6.65 9.24 -18.45
CA ARG A 281 -8.07 9.02 -18.11
C ARG A 281 -8.86 10.33 -18.13
N LEU A 282 -8.32 11.40 -17.57
CA LEU A 282 -8.97 12.71 -17.57
C LEU A 282 -9.13 13.26 -19.00
N ALA A 283 -8.13 13.04 -19.85
CA ALA A 283 -8.17 13.41 -21.26
C ALA A 283 -9.24 12.60 -22.03
N ALA A 284 -9.39 11.30 -21.72
CA ALA A 284 -10.47 10.48 -22.25
C ALA A 284 -11.85 11.03 -21.84
N VAL A 285 -12.06 11.36 -20.57
CA VAL A 285 -13.29 12.04 -20.10
C VAL A 285 -13.52 13.35 -20.85
N GLY A 286 -12.47 14.14 -21.09
CA GLY A 286 -12.55 15.40 -21.85
C GLY A 286 -13.03 15.22 -23.30
N GLN A 287 -12.61 14.16 -23.99
CA GLN A 287 -13.11 13.83 -25.35
C GLN A 287 -14.59 13.37 -25.33
N LEU A 288 -15.04 12.82 -24.21
CA LEU A 288 -16.38 12.26 -24.02
C LEU A 288 -17.39 13.28 -23.47
N ALA A 289 -16.93 14.46 -23.04
CA ALA A 289 -17.75 15.54 -22.51
C ALA A 289 -18.88 15.96 -23.47
N GLY A 290 -18.68 15.85 -24.79
CA GLY A 290 -19.71 16.17 -25.78
C GLY A 290 -20.93 15.25 -25.73
N GLY A 291 -20.73 13.94 -25.56
CA GLY A 291 -21.83 12.97 -25.49
C GLY A 291 -22.60 13.06 -24.17
N VAL A 292 -21.86 13.19 -23.06
CA VAL A 292 -22.42 13.39 -21.72
C VAL A 292 -23.20 14.70 -21.63
N ALA A 293 -22.64 15.81 -22.11
CA ALA A 293 -23.30 17.11 -22.07
C ALA A 293 -24.60 17.10 -22.90
N HIS A 294 -24.60 16.41 -24.04
CA HIS A 294 -25.80 16.25 -24.84
C HIS A 294 -26.89 15.46 -24.10
N GLU A 295 -26.53 14.33 -23.46
CA GLU A 295 -27.49 13.54 -22.68
C GLU A 295 -28.01 14.31 -21.44
N PHE A 296 -27.13 15.04 -20.76
CA PHE A 296 -27.51 15.88 -19.62
C PHE A 296 -28.46 17.01 -20.03
N ASN A 297 -28.16 17.70 -21.14
CA ASN A 297 -29.03 18.75 -21.69
C ASN A 297 -30.40 18.19 -22.10
N ASN A 298 -30.46 16.97 -22.63
CA ASN A 298 -31.74 16.32 -22.96
C ASN A 298 -32.57 16.02 -21.72
N LEU A 299 -31.94 15.53 -20.63
CA LEU A 299 -32.62 15.30 -19.37
C LEU A 299 -33.15 16.60 -18.76
N LEU A 300 -32.33 17.66 -18.75
CA LEU A 300 -32.74 18.97 -18.26
C LEU A 300 -33.89 19.54 -19.09
N GLY A 301 -33.79 19.51 -20.41
CA GLY A 301 -34.84 20.00 -21.30
C GLY A 301 -36.17 19.26 -21.11
N ALA A 302 -36.13 17.93 -20.99
CA ALA A 302 -37.31 17.13 -20.70
C ALA A 302 -37.89 17.46 -19.31
N THR A 303 -37.05 17.58 -18.29
CA THR A 303 -37.47 17.90 -16.92
C THR A 303 -38.15 19.28 -16.84
N MET A 304 -37.54 20.30 -17.46
CA MET A 304 -38.09 21.65 -17.52
C MET A 304 -39.44 21.68 -18.25
N LEU A 305 -39.54 21.05 -19.42
CA LEU A 305 -40.77 21.02 -20.20
C LEU A 305 -41.91 20.30 -19.45
N GLN A 306 -41.60 19.19 -18.77
CA GLN A 306 -42.58 18.46 -17.98
C GLN A 306 -43.08 19.30 -16.79
N ALA A 307 -42.18 20.03 -16.11
CA ALA A 307 -42.54 20.94 -15.03
C ALA A 307 -43.45 22.09 -15.53
N GLU A 308 -43.15 22.68 -16.69
CA GLU A 308 -43.98 23.71 -17.31
C GLU A 308 -45.39 23.20 -17.66
N ILE A 309 -45.50 21.99 -18.23
CA ILE A 309 -46.80 21.38 -18.55
C ILE A 309 -47.56 21.03 -17.26
N ALA A 310 -46.86 20.57 -16.22
CA ALA A 310 -47.47 20.26 -14.93
C ALA A 310 -48.07 21.51 -14.29
N ALA A 311 -47.39 22.65 -14.38
CA ALA A 311 -47.88 23.93 -13.85
C ALA A 311 -49.17 24.44 -14.52
N GLN A 312 -49.43 24.05 -15.77
CA GLN A 312 -50.61 24.46 -16.54
C GLN A 312 -51.76 23.43 -16.48
N THR A 313 -51.45 22.21 -16.04
CA THR A 313 -52.40 21.09 -16.01
C THR A 313 -53.42 21.27 -14.88
N ARG A 314 -54.70 21.07 -15.20
CA ARG A 314 -55.80 21.07 -14.21
C ARG A 314 -56.28 19.66 -13.81
N SER A 315 -55.77 18.63 -14.47
CA SER A 315 -56.06 17.23 -14.15
C SER A 315 -55.07 16.71 -13.11
N LEU A 316 -55.58 16.25 -11.96
CA LEU A 316 -54.74 15.69 -10.90
C LEU A 316 -53.96 14.46 -11.40
N GLU A 317 -54.58 13.61 -12.21
CA GLU A 317 -53.95 12.40 -12.78
C GLU A 317 -52.79 12.78 -13.70
N GLN A 318 -52.99 13.79 -14.56
CA GLN A 318 -51.96 14.25 -15.47
C GLN A 318 -50.84 14.99 -14.72
N TYR A 319 -51.17 15.77 -13.69
CA TYR A 319 -50.18 16.41 -12.82
C TYR A 319 -49.29 15.37 -12.13
N GLN A 320 -49.88 14.35 -11.51
CA GLN A 320 -49.15 13.25 -10.86
C GLN A 320 -48.26 12.48 -11.85
N ARG A 321 -48.76 12.22 -13.07
CA ARG A 321 -47.97 11.58 -14.12
C ARG A 321 -46.74 12.41 -14.51
N LEU A 322 -46.91 13.70 -14.78
CA LEU A 322 -45.83 14.61 -15.20
C LEU A 322 -44.78 14.80 -14.09
N THR A 323 -45.21 14.99 -12.84
CA THR A 323 -44.28 15.13 -11.70
C THR A 323 -43.53 13.83 -11.39
N SER A 324 -44.15 12.66 -11.59
CA SER A 324 -43.44 11.38 -11.50
C SER A 324 -42.35 11.19 -12.58
N LEU A 325 -42.51 11.83 -13.75
CA LEU A 325 -41.51 11.80 -14.82
C LEU A 325 -40.35 12.74 -14.50
N VAL A 326 -40.62 13.92 -13.94
CA VAL A 326 -39.60 14.85 -13.41
C VAL A 326 -38.71 14.15 -12.38
N ALA A 327 -39.30 13.44 -11.41
CA ALA A 327 -38.54 12.69 -10.41
C ALA A 327 -37.66 11.60 -11.05
N ARG A 328 -38.19 10.85 -12.02
CA ARG A 328 -37.43 9.83 -12.76
C ARG A 328 -36.26 10.41 -13.55
N PHE A 329 -36.43 11.55 -14.21
CA PHE A 329 -35.34 12.21 -14.93
C PHE A 329 -34.25 12.75 -13.99
N GLY A 330 -34.62 13.26 -12.82
CA GLY A 330 -33.66 13.66 -11.78
C GLY A 330 -32.80 12.49 -11.28
N LEU A 331 -33.44 11.36 -10.97
CA LEU A 331 -32.72 10.13 -10.59
C LEU A 331 -31.79 9.63 -11.70
N ARG A 332 -32.23 9.71 -12.97
CA ARG A 332 -31.39 9.34 -14.13
C ARG A 332 -30.19 10.26 -14.31
N GLY A 333 -30.34 11.57 -14.10
CA GLY A 333 -29.24 12.53 -14.13
C GLY A 333 -28.18 12.21 -13.05
N SER A 334 -28.64 11.85 -11.85
CA SER A 334 -27.74 11.43 -10.76
C SER A 334 -26.94 10.18 -11.08
N GLU A 335 -27.54 9.20 -11.76
CA GLU A 335 -26.84 7.97 -12.14
C GLU A 335 -25.72 8.24 -13.15
N ILE A 336 -25.91 9.18 -14.08
CA ILE A 336 -24.86 9.63 -15.01
C ILE A 336 -23.72 10.29 -14.24
N CYS A 337 -24.03 11.20 -13.30
CA CYS A 337 -23.02 11.85 -12.46
C CYS A 337 -22.22 10.83 -11.64
N ARG A 338 -22.88 9.83 -11.07
CA ARG A 338 -22.24 8.76 -10.29
C ARG A 338 -21.25 7.96 -11.13
N ARG A 339 -21.65 7.55 -12.35
CA ARG A 339 -20.79 6.80 -13.27
C ARG A 339 -19.57 7.59 -13.76
N LEU A 340 -19.75 8.88 -14.03
CA LEU A 340 -18.65 9.77 -14.42
C LEU A 340 -17.64 9.95 -13.29
N THR A 341 -18.14 10.12 -12.06
CA THR A 341 -17.31 10.27 -10.87
C THR A 341 -16.55 8.98 -10.56
N ALA A 342 -17.20 7.82 -10.67
CA ALA A 342 -16.56 6.50 -10.49
C ALA A 342 -15.44 6.23 -11.52
N TYR A 343 -15.59 6.70 -12.76
CA TYR A 343 -14.57 6.58 -13.80
C TYR A 343 -13.42 7.60 -13.61
N ALA A 344 -13.73 8.83 -13.20
CA ALA A 344 -12.75 9.88 -12.97
C ALA A 344 -11.94 9.67 -11.67
N SER A 345 -12.46 8.91 -10.71
CA SER A 345 -11.81 8.60 -9.44
C SER A 345 -12.11 7.16 -9.02
N PRO A 346 -11.33 6.17 -9.52
CA PRO A 346 -11.45 4.81 -9.04
C PRO A 346 -11.06 4.75 -7.56
N ARG A 347 -11.97 4.19 -6.75
CA ARG A 347 -11.76 3.97 -5.31
C ARG A 347 -10.64 2.96 -5.09
N GLU A 348 -9.81 3.17 -4.07
CA GLU A 348 -9.04 2.06 -3.50
C GLU A 348 -10.04 1.07 -2.87
N PRO A 349 -10.08 -0.20 -3.31
CA PRO A 349 -11.08 -1.15 -2.86
C PRO A 349 -10.86 -1.52 -1.40
N ARG A 350 -11.92 -1.46 -0.59
CA ARG A 350 -11.88 -1.82 0.83
C ARG A 350 -12.12 -3.32 0.97
N HIS A 351 -11.08 -4.10 0.75
CA HIS A 351 -11.18 -5.55 0.81
C HIS A 351 -11.52 -6.06 2.22
N ARG A 352 -12.57 -6.87 2.30
CA ARG A 352 -12.98 -7.64 3.48
C ARG A 352 -13.32 -9.06 3.06
N GLU A 353 -13.34 -9.96 4.02
CA GLU A 353 -13.86 -11.31 3.79
C GLU A 353 -15.37 -11.22 3.55
N ILE A 354 -15.82 -11.63 2.35
CA ILE A 354 -17.23 -11.61 1.97
C ILE A 354 -17.67 -12.96 1.41
N ALA A 355 -18.89 -13.35 1.76
CA ALA A 355 -19.61 -14.44 1.09
C ALA A 355 -20.26 -13.89 -0.18
N VAL A 356 -19.86 -14.40 -1.35
CA VAL A 356 -20.35 -13.91 -2.65
C VAL A 356 -21.88 -14.06 -2.77
N GLU A 357 -22.46 -15.10 -2.16
CA GLU A 357 -23.91 -15.27 -2.08
C GLU A 357 -24.63 -14.09 -1.42
N SER A 358 -24.04 -13.49 -0.39
CA SER A 358 -24.64 -12.35 0.32
C SER A 358 -24.70 -11.11 -0.57
N ALA A 359 -23.64 -10.86 -1.34
CA ALA A 359 -23.61 -9.78 -2.34
C ALA A 359 -24.62 -10.02 -3.47
N ILE A 360 -24.80 -11.28 -3.90
CA ILE A 360 -25.82 -11.64 -4.89
C ILE A 360 -27.23 -11.38 -4.36
N ASP A 361 -27.52 -11.79 -3.12
CA ASP A 361 -28.84 -11.62 -2.52
C ASP A 361 -29.17 -10.13 -2.27
N ALA A 362 -28.20 -9.32 -1.85
CA ALA A 362 -28.34 -7.86 -1.75
C ALA A 362 -28.64 -7.23 -3.12
N SER A 363 -27.91 -7.63 -4.16
CA SER A 363 -28.11 -7.15 -5.53
C SER A 363 -29.49 -7.52 -6.09
N LEU A 364 -29.97 -8.74 -5.80
CA LEU A 364 -31.31 -9.19 -6.18
C LEU A 364 -32.41 -8.40 -5.47
N ALA A 365 -32.22 -8.03 -4.20
CA ALA A 365 -33.16 -7.20 -3.47
C ALA A 365 -33.30 -5.80 -4.09
N VAL A 366 -32.18 -5.19 -4.48
CA VAL A 366 -32.16 -3.89 -5.18
C VAL A 366 -32.78 -4.00 -6.58
N ALA A 367 -32.53 -5.10 -7.29
CA ALA A 367 -33.04 -5.32 -8.64
C ALA A 367 -34.50 -5.81 -8.70
N ALA A 368 -35.17 -6.05 -7.56
CA ALA A 368 -36.49 -6.68 -7.50
C ALA A 368 -37.52 -6.03 -8.42
N HIS A 369 -37.61 -4.70 -8.42
CA HIS A 369 -38.55 -3.97 -9.27
C HIS A 369 -38.26 -4.14 -10.77
N HIS A 370 -36.99 -4.22 -11.17
CA HIS A 370 -36.60 -4.42 -12.56
C HIS A 370 -36.94 -5.84 -13.03
N ILE A 371 -36.74 -6.83 -12.16
CA ILE A 371 -37.05 -8.24 -12.41
C ILE A 371 -38.55 -8.44 -12.59
N GLU A 372 -39.36 -7.86 -11.69
CA GLU A 372 -40.82 -7.90 -11.75
C GLU A 372 -41.36 -7.24 -13.04
N ASN A 373 -40.87 -6.05 -13.37
CA ASN A 373 -41.30 -5.32 -14.57
C ASN A 373 -40.97 -6.06 -15.88
N ALA A 374 -39.84 -6.77 -15.91
CA ALA A 374 -39.44 -7.56 -17.07
C ALA A 374 -40.14 -8.94 -17.14
N GLY A 375 -40.86 -9.36 -16.09
CA GLY A 375 -41.49 -10.69 -16.03
C GLY A 375 -40.49 -11.85 -15.99
N VAL A 376 -39.32 -11.62 -15.37
CA VAL A 376 -38.22 -12.60 -15.33
C VAL A 376 -38.33 -13.49 -14.10
N THR A 377 -38.17 -14.80 -14.29
CA THR A 377 -38.09 -15.76 -13.17
C THR A 377 -36.64 -15.96 -12.75
N VAL A 378 -36.34 -15.82 -11.46
CA VAL A 378 -34.98 -15.97 -10.93
C VAL A 378 -34.79 -17.35 -10.31
N THR A 379 -33.76 -18.07 -10.76
CA THR A 379 -33.32 -19.35 -10.20
C THR A 379 -31.96 -19.17 -9.54
N ARG A 380 -31.83 -19.55 -8.27
CA ARG A 380 -30.60 -19.46 -7.47
C ARG A 380 -30.04 -20.85 -7.23
N ARG A 381 -28.75 -21.06 -7.49
CA ARG A 381 -28.03 -22.30 -7.16
C ARG A 381 -26.69 -21.95 -6.54
N TYR A 382 -26.62 -21.98 -5.22
CA TYR A 382 -25.42 -21.60 -4.50
C TYR A 382 -24.65 -22.84 -4.03
N ASP A 383 -23.39 -22.93 -4.40
CA ASP A 383 -22.49 -24.01 -3.99
C ASP A 383 -21.02 -23.57 -3.98
N THR A 384 -20.69 -22.63 -3.09
CA THR A 384 -19.29 -22.24 -2.81
C THR A 384 -18.61 -23.11 -1.76
N ALA A 385 -19.27 -24.16 -1.27
CA ALA A 385 -18.78 -25.00 -0.16
C ALA A 385 -18.34 -24.22 1.11
N GLY A 386 -18.84 -22.99 1.31
CA GLY A 386 -18.50 -22.14 2.46
C GLY A 386 -17.22 -21.32 2.30
N HIS A 387 -16.63 -21.28 1.10
CA HIS A 387 -15.46 -20.48 0.80
C HIS A 387 -15.83 -19.01 0.57
N HIS A 388 -14.98 -18.09 1.02
CA HIS A 388 -15.17 -16.64 0.90
C HIS A 388 -14.15 -16.00 -0.03
N VAL A 389 -14.41 -14.76 -0.47
CA VAL A 389 -13.45 -13.95 -1.24
C VAL A 389 -13.01 -12.75 -0.40
N TYR A 390 -11.78 -12.28 -0.62
CA TYR A 390 -11.29 -11.04 -0.02
C TYR A 390 -11.56 -9.88 -0.99
N ALA A 391 -12.71 -9.21 -0.84
CA ALA A 391 -13.18 -8.20 -1.79
C ALA A 391 -14.01 -7.08 -1.14
N ASP A 392 -14.22 -6.00 -1.89
CA ASP A 392 -15.12 -4.90 -1.52
C ASP A 392 -16.57 -5.30 -1.87
N SER A 393 -17.40 -5.54 -0.84
CA SER A 393 -18.80 -6.00 -1.02
C SER A 393 -19.58 -5.08 -1.95
N THR A 394 -19.46 -3.77 -1.76
CA THR A 394 -20.21 -2.76 -2.53
C THR A 394 -19.83 -2.81 -4.01
N GLN A 395 -18.55 -3.02 -4.32
CA GLN A 395 -18.10 -3.14 -5.71
C GLN A 395 -18.54 -4.46 -6.35
N ILE A 396 -18.50 -5.57 -5.60
CA ILE A 396 -19.02 -6.86 -6.11
C ILE A 396 -20.53 -6.79 -6.33
N GLU A 397 -21.28 -6.16 -5.42
CA GLU A 397 -22.72 -5.87 -5.58
C GLU A 397 -22.97 -5.03 -6.84
N GLU A 398 -22.15 -4.02 -7.13
CA GLU A 398 -22.27 -3.22 -8.35
C GLU A 398 -22.06 -4.05 -9.61
N VAL A 399 -21.08 -4.96 -9.62
CA VAL A 399 -20.87 -5.89 -10.75
C VAL A 399 -22.10 -6.76 -10.95
N ILE A 400 -22.58 -7.41 -9.90
CA ILE A 400 -23.71 -8.34 -9.98
C ILE A 400 -25.00 -7.62 -10.38
N LEU A 401 -25.27 -6.46 -9.79
CA LEU A 401 -26.41 -5.61 -10.14
C LEU A 401 -26.37 -5.20 -11.62
N ASN A 402 -25.21 -4.81 -12.14
CA ASN A 402 -25.05 -4.46 -13.56
C ASN A 402 -25.38 -5.65 -14.48
N LEU A 403 -24.94 -6.86 -14.13
CA LEU A 403 -25.24 -8.07 -14.90
C LEU A 403 -26.72 -8.44 -14.85
N ILE A 404 -27.36 -8.34 -13.68
CA ILE A 404 -28.81 -8.59 -13.51
C ILE A 404 -29.62 -7.61 -14.37
N ILE A 405 -29.31 -6.31 -14.31
CA ILE A 405 -29.99 -5.29 -15.11
C ILE A 405 -29.79 -5.53 -16.61
N ASN A 406 -28.59 -5.95 -17.03
CA ASN A 406 -28.32 -6.31 -18.42
C ASN A 406 -29.17 -7.50 -18.89
N ALA A 407 -29.29 -8.53 -18.05
CA ALA A 407 -30.15 -9.69 -18.30
C ALA A 407 -31.63 -9.32 -18.43
N CYS A 408 -32.16 -8.50 -17.50
CA CYS A 408 -33.55 -8.02 -17.57
C CYS A 408 -33.83 -7.28 -18.88
N HIS A 409 -32.92 -6.40 -19.30
CA HIS A 409 -33.07 -5.70 -20.58
C HIS A 409 -32.99 -6.61 -21.81
N ALA A 410 -32.29 -7.73 -21.72
CA ALA A 410 -32.21 -8.72 -22.79
C ALA A 410 -33.46 -9.62 -22.86
N MET A 411 -34.33 -9.57 -21.85
CA MET A 411 -35.55 -10.36 -21.70
C MET A 411 -36.81 -9.48 -21.50
N PRO A 412 -37.13 -8.54 -22.41
CA PRO A 412 -38.25 -7.61 -22.23
C PRO A 412 -39.64 -8.28 -22.23
N SER A 413 -39.74 -9.50 -22.74
CA SER A 413 -40.99 -10.28 -22.82
C SER A 413 -41.06 -11.40 -21.76
N GLY A 414 -40.20 -11.33 -20.73
CA GLY A 414 -40.00 -12.39 -19.76
C GLY A 414 -38.95 -13.42 -20.18
N GLY A 415 -38.51 -14.22 -19.22
CA GLY A 415 -37.46 -15.21 -19.38
C GLY A 415 -36.98 -15.78 -18.04
N SER A 416 -35.86 -16.51 -18.06
CA SER A 416 -35.25 -17.06 -16.84
C SER A 416 -33.87 -16.47 -16.63
N LEU A 417 -33.64 -15.93 -15.44
CA LEU A 417 -32.31 -15.54 -14.95
C LEU A 417 -31.83 -16.62 -13.97
N THR A 418 -30.71 -17.25 -14.29
CA THR A 418 -30.09 -18.27 -13.43
C THR A 418 -28.78 -17.72 -12.88
N ILE A 419 -28.64 -17.68 -11.56
CA ILE A 419 -27.38 -17.31 -10.90
C ILE A 419 -26.83 -18.55 -10.18
N GLU A 420 -25.64 -18.97 -10.59
CA GLU A 420 -24.96 -20.14 -10.07
C GLU A 420 -23.63 -19.73 -9.43
N THR A 421 -23.35 -20.21 -8.22
CA THR A 421 -22.02 -20.09 -7.60
C THR A 421 -21.39 -21.48 -7.48
N GLY A 422 -20.08 -21.55 -7.60
CA GLY A 422 -19.31 -22.79 -7.58
C GLY A 422 -17.90 -22.57 -7.03
N TYR A 423 -17.30 -23.60 -6.45
CA TYR A 423 -15.90 -23.61 -6.04
C TYR A 423 -15.06 -24.51 -6.96
N ILE A 424 -13.89 -24.02 -7.39
CA ILE A 424 -12.91 -24.77 -8.15
C ILE A 424 -11.62 -24.85 -7.35
N ASP A 425 -11.27 -26.06 -6.91
CA ASP A 425 -9.97 -26.34 -6.32
C ASP A 425 -8.90 -26.39 -7.44
N GLY A 426 -7.91 -25.52 -7.34
CA GLY A 426 -6.78 -25.44 -8.27
C GLY A 426 -5.48 -25.52 -7.47
N GLY A 427 -4.49 -26.28 -7.96
CA GLY A 427 -3.19 -26.49 -7.29
C GLY A 427 -2.30 -25.25 -7.09
N GLY A 428 -2.87 -24.04 -7.12
CA GLY A 428 -2.27 -22.75 -6.81
C GLY A 428 -3.25 -21.78 -6.13
N GLY A 429 -4.23 -22.28 -5.38
CA GLY A 429 -5.26 -21.51 -4.66
C GLY A 429 -6.67 -21.78 -5.20
N GLY A 430 -7.65 -21.90 -4.30
CA GLY A 430 -9.05 -22.10 -4.65
C GLY A 430 -9.64 -20.88 -5.38
N LYS A 431 -10.69 -21.11 -6.17
CA LYS A 431 -11.37 -20.06 -6.93
C LYS A 431 -12.88 -20.18 -6.79
N ILE A 432 -13.52 -19.05 -6.57
CA ILE A 432 -14.98 -18.94 -6.56
C ILE A 432 -15.45 -18.46 -7.92
N VAL A 433 -16.36 -19.21 -8.51
CA VAL A 433 -16.97 -18.92 -9.82
C VAL A 433 -18.41 -18.51 -9.62
N THR A 434 -18.79 -17.37 -10.18
CA THR A 434 -20.17 -16.90 -10.24
C THR A 434 -20.61 -16.78 -11.69
N ALA A 435 -21.65 -17.52 -12.07
CA ALA A 435 -22.25 -17.48 -13.40
C ALA A 435 -23.63 -16.80 -13.36
N VAL A 436 -23.80 -15.75 -14.14
CA VAL A 436 -25.09 -15.05 -14.32
C VAL A 436 -25.57 -15.34 -15.74
N SER A 437 -26.61 -16.15 -15.88
CA SER A 437 -27.14 -16.64 -17.16
C SER A 437 -28.55 -16.16 -17.43
N ASP A 438 -28.78 -15.55 -18.58
CA ASP A 438 -30.09 -15.16 -19.08
C ASP A 438 -30.51 -15.98 -20.30
N THR A 439 -31.83 -16.05 -20.55
CA THR A 439 -32.42 -16.66 -21.75
C THR A 439 -32.87 -15.59 -22.75
N GLY A 440 -32.17 -14.46 -22.80
CA GLY A 440 -32.51 -13.31 -23.62
C GLY A 440 -32.09 -13.43 -25.08
N THR A 441 -31.99 -12.29 -25.76
CA THR A 441 -31.70 -12.25 -27.21
C THR A 441 -30.29 -12.72 -27.58
N GLY A 442 -29.36 -12.77 -26.63
CA GLY A 442 -27.95 -13.08 -26.87
C GLY A 442 -27.19 -11.98 -27.61
N ILE A 443 -25.87 -12.15 -27.72
CA ILE A 443 -24.91 -11.19 -28.31
C ILE A 443 -24.42 -11.71 -29.67
N ARG A 444 -24.38 -10.83 -30.67
CA ARG A 444 -23.84 -11.18 -31.99
C ARG A 444 -22.34 -11.49 -31.93
N PRO A 445 -21.83 -12.49 -32.68
CA PRO A 445 -20.41 -12.86 -32.66
C PRO A 445 -19.44 -11.70 -32.92
N GLU A 446 -19.83 -10.78 -33.81
CA GLU A 446 -19.10 -9.56 -34.19
C GLU A 446 -18.92 -8.53 -33.05
N HIS A 447 -19.63 -8.70 -31.94
CA HIS A 447 -19.60 -7.78 -30.80
C HIS A 447 -18.97 -8.38 -29.55
N ARG A 448 -18.73 -9.70 -29.51
CA ARG A 448 -18.25 -10.43 -28.33
C ARG A 448 -16.95 -9.86 -27.75
N ASP A 449 -16.00 -9.51 -28.61
CA ASP A 449 -14.69 -8.99 -28.18
C ASP A 449 -14.75 -7.52 -27.73
N ARG A 450 -15.86 -6.82 -28.02
CA ARG A 450 -16.01 -5.38 -27.80
C ARG A 450 -17.00 -5.04 -26.69
N ILE A 451 -17.72 -6.01 -26.13
CA ILE A 451 -18.74 -5.75 -25.10
C ILE A 451 -18.16 -5.15 -23.81
N PHE A 452 -16.86 -5.34 -23.57
CA PHE A 452 -16.14 -4.76 -22.44
C PHE A 452 -15.43 -3.45 -22.81
N ASP A 453 -15.46 -3.03 -24.09
CA ASP A 453 -14.95 -1.72 -24.51
C ASP A 453 -15.83 -0.62 -23.87
N PRO A 454 -15.23 0.42 -23.28
CA PRO A 454 -15.98 1.56 -22.77
C PRO A 454 -16.90 2.17 -23.83
N PHE A 455 -18.13 2.48 -23.46
CA PHE A 455 -19.18 3.07 -24.32
C PHE A 455 -19.66 2.20 -25.47
N PHE A 456 -19.24 0.94 -25.55
CA PHE A 456 -19.78 0.02 -26.54
C PHE A 456 -21.19 -0.44 -26.14
N THR A 457 -22.17 -0.18 -27.00
CA THR A 457 -23.56 -0.59 -26.80
C THR A 457 -24.15 -1.12 -28.10
N THR A 458 -24.93 -2.19 -28.01
CA THR A 458 -25.77 -2.70 -29.11
C THR A 458 -27.19 -2.15 -29.06
N LYS A 459 -27.53 -1.41 -27.99
CA LYS A 459 -28.82 -0.76 -27.76
C LYS A 459 -28.78 0.67 -28.31
N GLY A 460 -28.78 0.77 -29.64
CA GLY A 460 -29.11 1.94 -30.46
C GLY A 460 -28.23 3.20 -30.34
N LEU A 461 -27.99 3.84 -31.49
CA LEU A 461 -27.79 5.30 -31.54
C LEU A 461 -29.04 6.02 -31.00
N PRO A 462 -28.97 7.31 -30.63
CA PRO A 462 -30.10 8.04 -30.07
C PRO A 462 -31.35 7.91 -30.96
N GLY A 463 -32.40 7.23 -30.44
CA GLY A 463 -33.70 7.07 -31.12
C GLY A 463 -34.19 5.63 -31.36
N GLU A 464 -33.35 4.60 -31.22
CA GLU A 464 -33.75 3.20 -31.51
C GLU A 464 -34.00 2.32 -30.27
N SER A 465 -33.67 2.81 -29.07
CA SER A 465 -33.93 2.12 -27.79
C SER A 465 -34.21 3.17 -26.72
N ASP A 466 -35.33 3.05 -26.00
CA ASP A 466 -35.65 3.92 -24.87
C ASP A 466 -35.65 3.10 -23.57
N PRO A 467 -34.64 3.24 -22.69
CA PRO A 467 -33.48 4.16 -22.76
C PRO A 467 -32.28 3.60 -23.56
N PRO A 468 -31.44 4.45 -24.19
CA PRO A 468 -30.21 4.05 -24.86
C PRO A 468 -29.18 3.52 -23.87
N GLY A 469 -28.44 2.47 -24.26
CA GLY A 469 -27.44 1.84 -23.40
C GLY A 469 -26.14 2.65 -23.34
N THR A 470 -25.72 3.09 -22.15
CA THR A 470 -24.48 3.90 -21.96
C THR A 470 -23.17 3.21 -22.37
N GLY A 471 -23.16 1.89 -22.54
CA GLY A 471 -21.98 1.08 -22.87
C GLY A 471 -20.86 1.08 -21.81
N LEU A 472 -21.08 1.68 -20.65
CA LEU A 472 -20.08 1.76 -19.58
C LEU A 472 -20.15 0.60 -18.58
N GLY A 473 -21.33 0.00 -18.36
CA GLY A 473 -21.56 -0.96 -17.28
C GLY A 473 -20.61 -2.16 -17.30
N LEU A 474 -20.43 -2.80 -18.45
CA LEU A 474 -19.54 -3.97 -18.57
C LEU A 474 -18.05 -3.60 -18.45
N SER A 475 -17.64 -2.42 -18.93
CA SER A 475 -16.27 -1.93 -18.78
C SER A 475 -15.91 -1.64 -17.31
N VAL A 476 -16.87 -1.08 -16.54
CA VAL A 476 -16.73 -0.87 -15.10
C VAL A 476 -16.70 -2.21 -14.37
N SER A 477 -17.58 -3.15 -14.75
CA SER A 477 -17.57 -4.50 -14.17
C SER A 477 -16.24 -5.22 -14.38
N MET A 478 -15.63 -5.13 -15.58
CA MET A 478 -14.31 -5.69 -15.86
C MET A 478 -13.23 -5.03 -14.99
N GLY A 479 -13.27 -3.70 -14.85
CA GLY A 479 -12.33 -2.96 -13.99
C GLY A 479 -12.41 -3.38 -12.53
N ILE A 480 -13.63 -3.50 -11.99
CA ILE A 480 -13.86 -3.95 -10.61
C ILE A 480 -13.36 -5.38 -10.43
N VAL A 481 -13.75 -6.32 -11.30
CA VAL A 481 -13.34 -7.74 -11.17
C VAL A 481 -11.82 -7.88 -11.27
N SER A 482 -11.17 -7.13 -12.16
CA SER A 482 -9.70 -7.13 -12.29
C SER A 482 -9.00 -6.53 -11.07
N ALA A 483 -9.57 -5.48 -10.46
CA ALA A 483 -9.04 -4.88 -9.24
C ALA A 483 -9.05 -5.85 -8.04
N HIS A 484 -9.93 -6.86 -8.08
CA HIS A 484 -10.03 -7.95 -7.10
C HIS A 484 -9.25 -9.20 -7.49
N GLY A 485 -8.32 -9.10 -8.46
CA GLY A 485 -7.51 -10.23 -8.92
C GLY A 485 -8.31 -11.32 -9.66
N GLY A 486 -9.53 -11.00 -10.09
CA GLY A 486 -10.43 -11.90 -10.79
C GLY A 486 -10.46 -11.71 -12.30
N THR A 487 -11.26 -12.54 -12.97
CA THR A 487 -11.54 -12.44 -14.40
C THR A 487 -13.04 -12.54 -14.68
N ILE A 488 -13.55 -11.77 -15.64
CA ILE A 488 -14.92 -11.89 -16.14
C ILE A 488 -14.91 -12.26 -17.62
N ASP A 489 -15.64 -13.30 -18.00
CA ASP A 489 -15.88 -13.69 -19.39
C ASP A 489 -17.36 -13.67 -19.74
N SER A 490 -17.65 -13.85 -21.03
CA SER A 490 -19.02 -14.10 -21.49
C SER A 490 -19.07 -15.23 -22.52
N SER A 491 -20.13 -16.04 -22.45
CA SER A 491 -20.55 -16.95 -23.51
C SER A 491 -21.97 -16.59 -23.91
N SER A 492 -22.26 -16.50 -25.21
CA SER A 492 -23.60 -16.09 -25.66
C SER A 492 -23.92 -16.63 -27.03
N GLU A 493 -25.15 -17.06 -27.24
CA GLU A 493 -25.68 -17.49 -28.54
C GLU A 493 -26.97 -16.73 -28.86
N ILE A 494 -27.10 -16.27 -30.10
CA ILE A 494 -28.25 -15.47 -30.54
C ILE A 494 -29.53 -16.31 -30.38
N GLY A 495 -30.49 -15.77 -29.63
CA GLY A 495 -31.78 -16.41 -29.36
C GLY A 495 -31.77 -17.48 -28.26
N ALA A 496 -30.60 -17.81 -27.71
CA ALA A 496 -30.47 -18.71 -26.56
C ALA A 496 -30.13 -17.96 -25.25
N GLY A 497 -29.47 -16.79 -25.35
CA GLY A 497 -29.17 -15.90 -24.23
C GLY A 497 -27.68 -15.65 -24.01
N THR A 498 -27.35 -15.08 -22.86
CA THR A 498 -25.98 -14.74 -22.46
C THR A 498 -25.67 -15.28 -21.07
N THR A 499 -24.47 -15.83 -20.89
CA THR A 499 -23.90 -16.19 -19.60
C THR A 499 -22.63 -15.40 -19.37
N PHE A 500 -22.58 -14.62 -18.30
CA PHE A 500 -21.37 -13.99 -17.80
C PHE A 500 -20.77 -14.84 -16.69
N ARG A 501 -19.47 -15.11 -16.75
CA ARG A 501 -18.75 -15.88 -15.72
C ARG A 501 -17.71 -15.01 -15.04
N ILE A 502 -17.86 -14.79 -13.75
CA ILE A 502 -16.91 -14.10 -12.89
C ILE A 502 -16.12 -15.16 -12.13
N VAL A 503 -14.80 -15.02 -12.08
CA VAL A 503 -13.89 -15.89 -11.33
C VAL A 503 -13.10 -15.01 -10.37
N LEU A 504 -13.23 -15.25 -9.07
CA LEU A 504 -12.50 -14.55 -8.02
C LEU A 504 -11.60 -15.54 -7.26
N PRO A 505 -10.41 -15.14 -6.81
CA PRO A 505 -9.57 -15.97 -5.96
C PRO A 505 -10.23 -16.15 -4.58
N GLU A 506 -10.11 -17.35 -4.01
CA GLU A 506 -10.52 -17.62 -2.63
C GLU A 506 -9.70 -16.78 -1.63
N CYS A 507 -10.33 -16.43 -0.52
CA CYS A 507 -9.66 -15.87 0.65
C CYS A 507 -8.78 -16.96 1.31
N ASP A 508 -7.47 -16.94 1.07
CA ASP A 508 -6.52 -17.75 1.83
C ASP A 508 -6.54 -17.32 3.32
N GLU A 509 -6.49 -18.28 4.25
CA GLU A 509 -6.46 -18.04 5.72
C GLU A 509 -5.34 -17.07 6.16
N HIS A 510 -4.34 -16.80 5.32
CA HIS A 510 -3.25 -15.83 5.57
C HIS A 510 -3.53 -14.39 5.09
N THR A 511 -4.63 -14.12 4.39
CA THR A 511 -4.95 -12.79 3.83
C THR A 511 -6.00 -12.00 4.60
N ALA A 512 -6.66 -12.60 5.60
CA ALA A 512 -7.64 -11.93 6.44
C ALA A 512 -6.95 -11.07 7.53
N PRO A 513 -7.08 -9.73 7.54
CA PRO A 513 -6.88 -8.98 8.77
C PRO A 513 -7.99 -9.35 9.75
N MET A 514 -7.61 -9.77 10.96
CA MET A 514 -8.53 -9.91 12.09
C MET A 514 -9.40 -8.65 12.21
N PRO A 515 -10.72 -8.79 12.40
CA PRO A 515 -11.56 -7.65 12.72
C PRO A 515 -11.08 -7.02 14.05
N PRO A 516 -11.16 -5.69 14.21
CA PRO A 516 -11.15 -5.11 15.54
C PRO A 516 -12.30 -5.73 16.34
N ASP A 517 -11.98 -6.07 17.58
CA ASP A 517 -12.87 -6.70 18.55
C ASP A 517 -13.94 -5.68 19.00
N ASP A 518 -14.87 -5.34 18.11
CA ASP A 518 -16.04 -4.52 18.42
C ASP A 518 -17.15 -5.42 18.99
N ALA A 519 -16.85 -6.04 20.13
CA ALA A 519 -17.85 -6.60 21.03
C ALA A 519 -18.48 -5.48 21.86
N GLU A 520 -19.09 -4.48 21.22
CA GLU A 520 -20.00 -3.57 21.92
C GLU A 520 -21.38 -4.22 22.01
N ARG A 521 -21.60 -4.82 23.19
CA ARG A 521 -22.91 -5.22 23.69
C ARG A 521 -23.88 -4.06 23.54
N SER A 522 -24.91 -4.26 22.74
CA SER A 522 -26.09 -3.39 22.72
C SER A 522 -26.78 -3.50 24.08
N GLU A 523 -26.52 -2.55 24.98
CA GLU A 523 -27.34 -2.41 26.19
C GLU A 523 -28.73 -1.87 25.83
N PRO A 524 -29.81 -2.35 26.47
CA PRO A 524 -31.14 -1.81 26.25
C PRO A 524 -31.22 -0.38 26.79
N ILE A 525 -31.50 0.57 25.90
CA ILE A 525 -31.78 1.98 26.26
C ILE A 525 -32.99 2.01 27.21
N PRO A 526 -32.92 2.67 28.38
CA PRO A 526 -34.08 2.85 29.25
C PRO A 526 -35.10 3.79 28.61
N PRO A 527 -36.41 3.61 28.82
CA PRO A 527 -37.41 4.46 28.19
C PRO A 527 -37.33 5.89 28.75
N PRO A 528 -37.32 6.94 27.91
CA PRO A 528 -37.52 8.29 28.42
C PRO A 528 -38.97 8.44 28.87
N ALA A 529 -39.15 8.82 30.13
CA ALA A 529 -40.37 9.42 30.61
C ALA A 529 -40.29 10.93 30.33
N ARG A 530 -41.10 11.45 29.39
CA ARG A 530 -41.54 12.85 29.34
C ARG A 530 -42.71 13.00 28.37
N GLY A 531 -43.65 13.86 28.77
CA GLY A 531 -44.95 14.04 28.13
C GLY A 531 -44.92 14.71 26.76
N CYS A 532 -46.09 14.75 26.14
CA CYS A 532 -46.38 15.35 24.84
C CYS A 532 -45.85 16.80 24.73
N ARG A 533 -44.68 17.00 24.11
CA ARG A 533 -44.18 18.30 23.64
C ARG A 533 -43.99 18.23 22.12
N ARG A 534 -44.21 19.34 21.43
CA ARG A 534 -43.95 19.51 19.99
C ARG A 534 -42.46 19.28 19.70
N ALA A 535 -42.14 18.47 18.69
CA ALA A 535 -40.75 18.16 18.32
C ALA A 535 -40.14 19.30 17.51
N ARG A 536 -38.93 19.76 17.84
CA ARG A 536 -38.28 20.93 17.25
C ARG A 536 -37.08 20.49 16.42
N LEU A 537 -37.07 20.83 15.12
CA LEU A 537 -36.08 20.38 14.14
C LEU A 537 -35.26 21.55 13.63
N LEU A 538 -33.96 21.35 13.44
CA LEU A 538 -33.05 22.29 12.78
C LEU A 538 -32.66 21.75 11.41
N VAL A 539 -32.84 22.53 10.34
CA VAL A 539 -32.40 22.18 8.97
C VAL A 539 -31.28 23.13 8.57
N ALA A 540 -30.07 22.59 8.38
CA ALA A 540 -28.89 23.32 7.97
C ALA A 540 -28.50 22.92 6.53
N GLU A 541 -28.70 23.84 5.58
CA GLU A 541 -28.50 23.62 4.15
C GLU A 541 -28.16 24.96 3.46
N ASP A 542 -27.07 24.99 2.70
CA ASP A 542 -26.52 26.20 2.08
C ASP A 542 -27.36 26.70 0.89
N VAL A 543 -28.06 25.80 0.21
CA VAL A 543 -29.06 26.15 -0.80
C VAL A 543 -30.40 26.44 -0.13
N GLU A 544 -30.72 27.73 -0.01
CA GLU A 544 -31.93 28.23 0.65
C GLU A 544 -33.21 27.55 0.15
N GLU A 545 -33.37 27.38 -1.16
CA GLU A 545 -34.55 26.73 -1.75
C GLU A 545 -34.68 25.26 -1.36
N LEU A 546 -33.55 24.54 -1.25
CA LEU A 546 -33.54 23.13 -0.84
C LEU A 546 -33.84 23.00 0.66
N ALA A 547 -33.32 23.91 1.49
CA ALA A 547 -33.61 23.98 2.91
C ALA A 547 -35.12 24.11 3.15
N HIS A 548 -35.78 25.01 2.40
CA HIS A 548 -37.22 25.22 2.48
C HIS A 548 -38.03 24.01 1.98
N LEU A 549 -37.57 23.32 0.93
CA LEU A 549 -38.22 22.10 0.45
C LEU A 549 -38.11 20.95 1.45
N ILE A 550 -36.94 20.77 2.07
CA ILE A 550 -36.74 19.79 3.14
C ILE A 550 -37.68 20.11 4.30
N ALA A 551 -37.73 21.38 4.74
CA ALA A 551 -38.63 21.84 5.79
C ALA A 551 -40.10 21.57 5.45
N ALA A 552 -40.55 21.91 4.24
CA ALA A 552 -41.93 21.69 3.81
C ALA A 552 -42.32 20.20 3.78
N VAL A 553 -41.38 19.29 3.48
CA VAL A 553 -41.62 17.84 3.52
C VAL A 553 -41.72 17.34 4.96
N VAL A 554 -40.91 17.85 5.88
CA VAL A 554 -40.86 17.36 7.26
C VAL A 554 -41.85 18.06 8.21
N GLU A 555 -42.47 19.17 7.76
CA GLU A 555 -43.47 19.93 8.49
C GLU A 555 -44.78 19.12 8.65
N THR A 556 -45.08 18.74 9.88
CA THR A 556 -46.32 18.05 10.24
C THR A 556 -46.90 18.63 11.53
N GLU A 557 -48.19 18.39 11.79
CA GLU A 557 -48.86 18.88 13.01
C GLU A 557 -48.07 18.48 14.26
N GLY A 558 -47.53 19.48 14.97
CA GLY A 558 -46.75 19.26 16.19
C GLY A 558 -45.23 19.27 16.02
N ARG A 559 -44.71 19.63 14.84
CA ARG A 559 -43.28 19.94 14.65
C ARG A 559 -43.05 21.44 14.50
N GLU A 560 -41.93 21.94 15.02
CA GLU A 560 -41.44 23.30 14.79
C GLU A 560 -40.09 23.21 14.06
N ILE A 561 -39.93 23.93 12.96
CA ILE A 561 -38.73 23.82 12.11
C ILE A 561 -38.01 25.16 12.05
N VAL A 562 -36.69 25.12 12.23
CA VAL A 562 -35.79 26.27 12.06
C VAL A 562 -34.84 25.96 10.92
N CYS A 563 -34.74 26.84 9.93
CA CYS A 563 -33.82 26.71 8.81
C CYS A 563 -32.63 27.67 8.97
N VAL A 564 -31.43 27.19 8.64
CA VAL A 564 -30.18 27.95 8.64
C VAL A 564 -29.35 27.56 7.41
N HIS A 565 -28.46 28.46 6.98
CA HIS A 565 -27.78 28.33 5.67
C HIS A 565 -26.26 28.24 5.74
N ASP A 566 -25.71 28.18 6.96
CA ASP A 566 -24.28 28.06 7.20
C ASP A 566 -24.01 27.43 8.57
N THR A 567 -22.80 26.90 8.74
CA THR A 567 -22.41 26.21 9.98
C THR A 567 -22.47 27.14 11.20
N GLN A 568 -22.10 28.42 11.07
CA GLN A 568 -22.06 29.35 12.19
C GLN A 568 -23.45 29.70 12.71
N SER A 569 -24.41 29.94 11.81
CA SER A 569 -25.82 30.16 12.11
C SER A 569 -26.44 28.93 12.78
N ALA A 570 -26.07 27.72 12.34
CA ALA A 570 -26.53 26.49 12.96
C ALA A 570 -26.01 26.31 14.39
N LEU A 571 -24.72 26.60 14.64
CA LEU A 571 -24.13 26.57 15.97
C LEU A 571 -24.75 27.64 16.89
N ALA A 572 -25.04 28.82 16.37
CA ALA A 572 -25.73 29.88 17.10
C ALA A 572 -27.16 29.46 17.50
N ALA A 573 -27.89 28.81 16.59
CA ALA A 573 -29.22 28.26 16.88
C ALA A 573 -29.17 27.17 17.95
N LEU A 574 -28.24 26.21 17.83
CA LEU A 574 -28.02 25.13 18.81
C LEU A 574 -27.59 25.65 20.20
N SER A 575 -26.98 26.83 20.27
CA SER A 575 -26.59 27.47 21.53
C SER A 575 -27.74 28.26 22.17
N ALA A 576 -28.69 28.73 21.36
CA ALA A 576 -29.81 29.55 21.81
C ALA A 576 -31.01 28.71 22.26
N ASP A 577 -31.18 27.53 21.67
CA ASP A 577 -32.40 26.74 21.74
C ASP A 577 -32.12 25.22 21.71
N ASP A 578 -33.01 24.44 22.33
CA ASP A 578 -32.97 22.97 22.27
C ASP A 578 -33.72 22.44 21.03
N PHE A 579 -33.17 21.38 20.42
CA PHE A 579 -33.72 20.67 19.27
C PHE A 579 -33.77 19.17 19.53
N ASP A 580 -34.70 18.46 18.88
CA ASP A 580 -34.83 17.00 18.95
C ASP A 580 -34.06 16.30 17.81
N LEU A 581 -33.96 16.96 16.65
CA LEU A 581 -33.28 16.45 15.46
C LEU A 581 -32.66 17.60 14.66
N VAL A 582 -31.42 17.41 14.22
CA VAL A 582 -30.72 18.27 13.27
C VAL A 582 -30.60 17.53 11.94
N ILE A 583 -31.01 18.16 10.85
CA ILE A 583 -30.80 17.71 9.47
C ILE A 583 -29.75 18.64 8.87
N THR A 584 -28.59 18.12 8.46
CA THR A 584 -27.47 18.97 8.00
C THR A 584 -26.87 18.46 6.71
N ASP A 585 -26.54 19.37 5.78
CA ASP A 585 -25.59 19.05 4.72
C ASP A 585 -24.18 18.86 5.33
N LEU A 586 -23.42 17.93 4.76
CA LEU A 586 -22.02 17.72 5.11
C LEU A 586 -21.13 18.83 4.54
N LEU A 587 -21.42 19.34 3.35
CA LEU A 587 -20.62 20.34 2.65
C LEU A 587 -21.30 21.71 2.68
N MET A 588 -21.10 22.46 3.77
CA MET A 588 -21.53 23.85 3.88
C MET A 588 -20.35 24.78 4.18
N PRO A 589 -20.42 26.07 3.79
CA PRO A 589 -19.41 27.06 4.16
C PRO A 589 -19.20 27.16 5.67
N GLY A 590 -17.94 27.26 6.12
CA GLY A 590 -17.59 27.46 7.53
C GLY A 590 -17.42 26.18 8.36
N GLY A 591 -16.99 25.07 7.75
CA GLY A 591 -16.66 23.82 8.46
C GLY A 591 -17.63 22.66 8.23
N GLY A 592 -18.80 22.95 7.65
CA GLY A 592 -19.78 21.96 7.20
C GLY A 592 -20.44 21.14 8.32
N GLY A 593 -21.06 20.03 7.95
CA GLY A 593 -21.77 19.14 8.88
C GLY A 593 -20.84 18.40 9.86
N ARG A 594 -19.55 18.27 9.56
CA ARG A 594 -18.56 17.64 10.46
C ARG A 594 -18.30 18.46 11.73
N GLU A 595 -18.09 19.76 11.58
CA GLU A 595 -17.89 20.67 12.73
C GLU A 595 -19.17 20.76 13.58
N LEU A 596 -20.32 20.71 12.91
CA LEU A 596 -21.64 20.72 13.53
C LEU A 596 -21.87 19.45 14.38
N LEU A 597 -21.52 18.26 13.85
CA LEU A 597 -21.55 17.00 14.60
C LEU A 597 -20.63 16.98 15.81
N ALA A 598 -19.39 17.46 15.64
CA ALA A 598 -18.42 17.55 16.74
C ALA A 598 -18.95 18.47 17.86
N SER A 599 -19.59 19.58 17.49
CA SER A 599 -20.16 20.54 18.44
C SER A 599 -21.41 19.99 19.14
N VAL A 600 -22.34 19.37 18.40
CA VAL A 600 -23.56 18.75 18.96
C VAL A 600 -23.20 17.71 20.02
N ARG A 601 -22.17 16.89 19.80
CA ARG A 601 -21.69 15.90 20.79
C ARG A 601 -21.25 16.48 22.14
N THR A 602 -20.85 17.75 22.18
CA THR A 602 -20.42 18.40 23.43
C THR A 602 -21.58 18.94 24.27
N LEU A 603 -22.81 18.89 23.73
CA LEU A 603 -24.00 19.36 24.44
C LEU A 603 -24.43 18.38 25.54
N PRO A 604 -25.01 18.87 26.65
CA PRO A 604 -25.47 18.03 27.76
C PRO A 604 -26.60 17.05 27.36
N ASP A 605 -27.44 17.43 26.40
CA ASP A 605 -28.52 16.62 25.84
C ASP A 605 -28.51 16.78 24.30
N PRO A 606 -27.68 16.01 23.60
CA PRO A 606 -27.44 16.23 22.17
C PRO A 606 -28.63 15.80 21.31
N PRO A 607 -29.14 16.64 20.38
CA PRO A 607 -30.09 16.20 19.38
C PRO A 607 -29.52 15.06 18.53
N LYS A 608 -30.41 14.23 17.98
CA LYS A 608 -30.01 13.31 16.91
C LYS A 608 -29.61 14.11 15.67
N VAL A 609 -28.67 13.60 14.89
CA VAL A 609 -28.23 14.27 13.66
C VAL A 609 -28.44 13.35 12.46
N LEU A 610 -29.25 13.80 11.51
CA LEU A 610 -29.40 13.21 10.18
C LEU A 610 -28.50 13.99 9.21
N VAL A 611 -27.53 13.31 8.61
CA VAL A 611 -26.65 13.93 7.62
C VAL A 611 -27.17 13.68 6.22
N VAL A 612 -27.19 14.73 5.40
CA VAL A 612 -27.65 14.70 4.02
C VAL A 612 -26.45 15.04 3.12
N THR A 613 -26.07 14.18 2.16
CA THR A 613 -24.89 14.44 1.31
C THR A 613 -25.09 14.02 -0.13
N GLY A 614 -24.53 14.79 -1.08
CA GLY A 614 -24.42 14.40 -2.50
C GLY A 614 -23.09 13.73 -2.88
N MET A 615 -22.08 13.76 -2.00
CA MET A 615 -20.76 13.18 -2.23
C MET A 615 -20.66 11.89 -1.40
N VAL A 616 -20.61 10.76 -2.09
CA VAL A 616 -20.57 9.43 -1.47
C VAL A 616 -19.13 8.93 -1.47
N GLU A 617 -18.48 9.08 -0.33
CA GLU A 617 -17.36 8.24 0.07
C GLU A 617 -17.84 7.47 1.31
N GLU A 618 -17.79 6.13 1.31
CA GLU A 618 -18.11 5.32 2.50
C GLU A 618 -17.17 5.63 3.67
N GLU A 619 -16.01 6.20 3.38
CA GLU A 619 -15.06 6.74 4.35
C GLU A 619 -15.64 7.93 5.09
N VAL A 620 -16.28 8.84 4.34
CA VAL A 620 -17.02 9.96 4.89
C VAL A 620 -18.24 9.48 5.66
N GLU A 621 -18.99 8.48 5.20
CA GLU A 621 -20.13 7.93 5.93
C GLU A 621 -19.69 7.27 7.26
N ALA A 622 -18.69 6.39 7.22
CA ALA A 622 -18.15 5.72 8.41
C ALA A 622 -17.50 6.72 9.40
N GLU A 623 -16.73 7.68 8.91
CA GLU A 623 -16.13 8.73 9.73
C GLU A 623 -17.21 9.62 10.36
N THR A 624 -18.25 9.98 9.60
CA THR A 624 -19.31 10.86 10.08
C THR A 624 -20.23 10.13 11.09
N MET A 625 -20.48 8.84 10.90
CA MET A 625 -21.11 7.98 11.91
C MET A 625 -20.23 7.84 13.17
N ALA A 626 -18.92 7.67 13.01
CA ALA A 626 -17.97 7.68 14.12
C ALA A 626 -17.91 9.04 14.83
N LEU A 627 -18.20 10.14 14.12
CA LEU A 627 -18.39 11.50 14.65
C LEU A 627 -19.76 11.75 15.28
N GLY A 628 -20.68 10.76 15.26
CA GLY A 628 -21.91 10.78 16.06
C GLY A 628 -23.19 11.06 15.29
N ALA A 629 -23.17 10.95 13.96
CA ALA A 629 -24.40 10.98 13.17
C ALA A 629 -25.31 9.80 13.57
N ALA A 630 -26.61 10.07 13.63
CA ALA A 630 -27.61 9.07 13.97
C ALA A 630 -28.12 8.31 12.74
N ALA A 631 -28.15 8.96 11.58
CA ALA A 631 -28.42 8.34 10.28
C ALA A 631 -27.88 9.19 9.12
N PHE A 632 -27.92 8.61 7.92
CA PHE A 632 -27.51 9.25 6.67
C PHE A 632 -28.62 9.18 5.61
N LEU A 633 -28.74 10.23 4.80
CA LEU A 633 -29.59 10.29 3.62
C LEU A 633 -28.80 10.82 2.42
N ARG A 634 -28.87 10.12 1.28
CA ARG A 634 -28.08 10.44 0.08
C ARG A 634 -28.87 11.35 -0.87
N LYS A 635 -28.26 12.44 -1.35
CA LYS A 635 -28.80 13.28 -2.42
C LYS A 635 -28.51 12.61 -3.77
N PRO A 636 -29.47 12.61 -4.72
CA PRO A 636 -30.86 13.03 -4.55
C PRO A 636 -31.70 11.97 -3.81
N PHE A 637 -32.65 12.42 -3.00
CA PHE A 637 -33.61 11.59 -2.27
C PHE A 637 -35.06 12.00 -2.59
N THR A 638 -35.99 11.12 -2.29
CA THR A 638 -37.43 11.32 -2.45
C THR A 638 -38.10 11.75 -1.13
N CYS A 639 -39.31 12.32 -1.21
CA CYS A 639 -40.05 12.72 -0.01
C CYS A 639 -40.33 11.55 0.96
N PRO A 640 -40.71 10.34 0.50
CA PRO A 640 -40.88 9.18 1.39
C PRO A 640 -39.60 8.78 2.13
N GLU A 641 -38.44 8.80 1.45
CA GLU A 641 -37.15 8.45 2.05
C GLU A 641 -36.76 9.45 3.15
N LEU A 642 -36.93 10.75 2.90
CA LEU A 642 -36.70 11.80 3.90
C LEU A 642 -37.62 11.65 5.11
N LEU A 643 -38.92 11.42 4.88
CA LEU A 643 -39.90 11.23 5.96
C LEU A 643 -39.57 9.99 6.79
N GLN A 644 -39.24 8.87 6.15
CA GLN A 644 -38.88 7.63 6.83
C GLN A 644 -37.61 7.81 7.69
N ALA A 645 -36.59 8.51 7.17
CA ALA A 645 -35.37 8.79 7.92
C ALA A 645 -35.65 9.66 9.16
N VAL A 646 -36.49 10.69 9.02
CA VAL A 646 -36.86 11.59 10.13
C VAL A 646 -37.72 10.87 11.16
N GLU A 647 -38.72 10.09 10.73
CA GLU A 647 -39.61 9.33 11.62
C GLU A 647 -38.88 8.23 12.40
N GLY A 648 -37.89 7.58 11.78
CA GLY A 648 -37.05 6.59 12.46
C GLY A 648 -36.18 7.18 13.58
N LEU A 649 -35.91 8.50 13.52
CA LEU A 649 -35.09 9.19 14.51
C LEU A 649 -35.92 9.85 15.62
N LEU A 650 -37.15 10.29 15.34
CA LEU A 650 -38.00 10.91 16.36
C LEU A 650 -38.63 9.89 17.33
N PRO A 651 -38.87 10.23 18.60
CA PRO A 651 -39.55 9.34 19.54
C PRO A 651 -40.99 9.02 19.08
N ALA A 652 -41.44 7.78 19.24
CA ALA A 652 -42.79 7.38 18.86
C ALA A 652 -43.86 8.19 19.60
N ALA A 653 -44.63 9.01 18.88
CA ALA A 653 -45.79 9.70 19.41
C ALA A 653 -46.87 8.65 19.75
N ARG A 654 -47.15 8.43 21.04
CA ARG A 654 -48.32 7.64 21.44
C ARG A 654 -49.58 8.41 21.06
N CYS A 655 -50.27 7.89 20.06
CA CYS A 655 -51.62 8.27 19.69
C CYS A 655 -52.51 8.31 20.94
N CYS A 656 -52.94 9.50 21.36
CA CYS A 656 -53.94 9.66 22.42
C CYS A 656 -55.26 9.10 21.88
N ARG A 657 -55.55 7.82 22.14
CA ARG A 657 -56.95 7.35 22.13
C ARG A 657 -57.66 8.09 23.25
N ALA A 658 -58.68 8.88 22.87
CA ALA A 658 -59.62 9.46 23.80
C ALA A 658 -60.36 8.31 24.51
N ASP A 659 -60.04 8.08 25.78
CA ASP A 659 -60.92 7.38 26.70
C ASP A 659 -62.03 8.37 27.09
N ASP A 660 -63.19 8.23 26.43
CA ASP A 660 -64.43 8.86 26.88
C ASP A 660 -65.55 7.81 26.86
N GLU A 661 -65.38 6.77 27.68
CA GLU A 661 -66.48 5.92 28.15
C GLU A 661 -66.67 6.13 29.65
N GLY A 662 -67.70 6.88 30.03
CA GLY A 662 -68.30 6.74 31.35
C GLY A 662 -68.85 8.00 31.99
N HIS A 663 -69.92 8.58 31.45
CA HIS A 663 -70.95 9.21 32.29
C HIS A 663 -72.36 8.91 31.76
N VAL A 664 -73.02 7.98 32.45
CA VAL A 664 -74.47 7.73 32.36
C VAL A 664 -75.20 8.90 33.04
N GLY A 665 -76.06 9.61 32.29
CA GLY A 665 -76.82 10.74 32.84
C GLY A 665 -77.92 11.30 31.94
N ARG A 666 -79.02 10.53 31.79
CA ARG A 666 -80.43 10.94 31.57
C ARG A 666 -80.79 12.23 30.79
N LEU A 667 -81.66 11.99 29.78
CA LEU A 667 -82.87 12.77 29.42
C LEU A 667 -82.71 14.18 28.84
N SER A 668 -83.03 14.36 27.55
CA SER A 668 -84.35 14.86 27.07
C SER A 668 -84.28 15.60 25.72
N THR A 669 -85.12 15.12 24.79
CA THR A 669 -85.90 15.80 23.72
C THR A 669 -85.57 17.20 23.17
N VAL A 670 -85.95 17.35 21.88
CA VAL A 670 -86.17 18.55 21.04
C VAL A 670 -84.91 19.02 20.31
N GLY A 671 -84.83 19.24 18.99
CA GLY A 671 -85.81 19.39 17.93
C GLY A 671 -85.38 20.56 17.01
N SER A 672 -85.26 20.31 15.71
CA SER A 672 -85.34 21.25 14.56
C SER A 672 -84.36 22.43 14.39
N ALA A 673 -83.78 22.54 13.17
CA ALA A 673 -83.93 23.65 12.20
C ALA A 673 -82.67 23.74 11.27
N LEU A 674 -82.79 23.47 9.95
CA LEU A 674 -82.86 24.45 8.84
C LEU A 674 -81.60 25.35 8.75
N ARG A 675 -80.88 25.59 7.64
CA ARG A 675 -81.00 25.37 6.18
C ARG A 675 -79.64 25.76 5.54
N PRO A 676 -79.39 25.43 4.25
CA PRO A 676 -78.22 25.90 3.49
C PRO A 676 -78.48 27.29 2.88
N ARG A 677 -77.42 28.03 2.54
CA ARG A 677 -77.51 29.22 1.68
C ARG A 677 -76.67 29.07 0.42
N GLN A 678 -77.38 29.18 -0.69
CA GLN A 678 -76.93 29.34 -2.07
C GLN A 678 -76.98 30.84 -2.44
N ASP A 679 -76.22 31.18 -3.49
CA ASP A 679 -76.33 32.32 -4.42
C ASP A 679 -75.84 33.70 -3.90
N ASN A 680 -75.09 34.53 -4.65
CA ASN A 680 -75.40 34.97 -6.02
C ASN A 680 -74.21 35.69 -6.74
N GLU A 681 -74.08 35.41 -8.03
CA GLU A 681 -73.83 36.26 -9.22
C GLU A 681 -72.94 37.54 -9.18
N LEU A 682 -71.85 37.52 -9.98
CA LEU A 682 -71.57 38.28 -11.25
C LEU A 682 -72.03 39.76 -11.39
N PRO A 683 -71.33 40.61 -12.17
CA PRO A 683 -70.84 40.39 -13.55
C PRO A 683 -69.32 40.30 -13.76
#